data_AF-A0A1M4UPC3-F1
#
_entry.id   AF-A0A1M4UPC3-F1
#
_cell.length_a   1.000
_cell.length_b   1.000
_cell.length_c   1.000
_cell.angle_alpha   90.00
_cell.angle_beta   90.00
_cell.angle_gamma   90.00
#
_symmetry.space_group_name_H-M   'P 1'
#
loop_
_entity.id
_entity.type
_entity.pdbx_description
1 polymer ?
#
loop_
_entity_poly.entity_id
_entity_poly.type
_entity_poly.pdbx_seq_one_letter_code
_entity_poly.pdbx_strand_id
1 'polypeptide(L)'
;MNFKLPVCIGMIFVLLVAGKPLLLAQRLSKEEVNRIAQSLNDQQLLTSKGKAELIRFSEMAPLQVYTGFRESFLNKVRCSVYFLKSYEDILPGRGTYPVSHFNSLLSKEKDFEKTCAIKEERHLAANFPNRSDLFNFIYVAACFSRDEGAHKDSTGILARRFKDYFGPAFEPFYLDSTIEFRVSSFEDTKALADQRVNQVKPYLRWVPMFKKAGLLLADDIRMETKFSNGEKIISSINHDEIMDDIRKLIIYHDKFPYYKQEQVALMDSLVSSGFIDKSVRIQLAENYKKDSLFHINDLALQTKNYLSLDYETVLKPVDYTTREQYGLIPMDKIKRLYESVLQKAAVLLNFNYSDLEIHEIKNEVTPQYYPSNRQFYLYVKINNVLYKEMIKERDLESWIIPQNFQFLNHYLENQQDERRLYFTTHSLFTTYESQEPETIVMTLLKEQEAEFVRNVYMASKLTICYNGSPGDYSYNTWEPYDLKVRFTYAQVTEAIDLLWREQVLKNTSQNERTRLIATAREKNPVSVSSMLIELPNAFNSDVSRTVEGFLYEVNLKIQELQGDQKDYLKDYAHSYQKDAASDQEILVFSFSCNQQKNEIKVENDAQVWKDNLLINSINKALLEAKIPYAVYPLSDASSEYRQGLHGKNYIMLYPAQAAAIVGKYGDIFRDETTERE
;
A
#
# COMPACT_ATOMS: atom_id res chain seq x y z
N MET A 1 -57.75 -1.88 -24.94
CA MET A 1 -57.37 -3.06 -24.14
C MET A 1 -56.09 -3.64 -24.72
N ASN A 2 -55.13 -3.95 -23.84
CA ASN A 2 -53.94 -4.79 -24.03
C ASN A 2 -52.81 -4.31 -24.96
N PHE A 3 -52.02 -3.33 -24.50
CA PHE A 3 -50.59 -3.24 -24.78
C PHE A 3 -49.80 -3.76 -23.56
N LYS A 4 -49.81 -5.07 -23.36
CA LYS A 4 -48.86 -5.78 -22.48
C LYS A 4 -48.17 -6.86 -23.30
N LEU A 5 -47.26 -6.46 -24.20
CA LEU A 5 -46.40 -7.42 -24.90
C LEU A 5 -44.99 -6.96 -25.35
N PRO A 6 -44.45 -5.74 -25.10
CA PRO A 6 -43.04 -5.49 -25.44
C PRO A 6 -42.05 -5.66 -24.27
N VAL A 7 -42.50 -5.69 -23.01
CA VAL A 7 -41.58 -5.74 -21.85
C VAL A 7 -41.01 -7.15 -21.61
N CYS A 8 -41.76 -8.21 -21.91
CA CYS A 8 -41.27 -9.58 -21.73
C CYS A 8 -40.25 -10.00 -22.81
N ILE A 9 -40.33 -9.45 -24.02
CA ILE A 9 -39.40 -9.79 -25.11
C ILE A 9 -38.05 -9.07 -24.92
N GLY A 10 -38.06 -7.84 -24.39
CA GLY A 10 -36.84 -7.10 -24.05
C GLY A 10 -36.04 -7.72 -22.90
N MET A 11 -36.70 -8.22 -21.84
CA MET A 11 -36.01 -8.96 -20.76
C MET A 11 -35.48 -10.31 -21.24
N ILE A 12 -36.20 -11.01 -22.13
CA ILE A 12 -35.75 -12.29 -22.69
C ILE A 12 -34.55 -12.09 -23.64
N PHE A 13 -34.47 -10.98 -24.37
CA PHE A 13 -33.29 -10.67 -25.21
C PHE A 13 -32.07 -10.22 -24.39
N VAL A 14 -32.25 -9.49 -23.28
CA VAL A 14 -31.15 -9.19 -22.34
C VAL A 14 -30.68 -10.47 -21.64
N LEU A 15 -31.58 -11.41 -21.32
CA LEU A 15 -31.24 -12.74 -20.80
C LEU A 15 -30.62 -13.68 -21.85
N LEU A 16 -30.97 -13.55 -23.15
CA LEU A 16 -30.41 -14.36 -24.26
C LEU A 16 -29.08 -13.80 -24.79
N VAL A 17 -28.85 -12.49 -24.72
CA VAL A 17 -27.52 -11.90 -24.98
C VAL A 17 -26.60 -12.07 -23.75
N ALA A 18 -27.16 -12.19 -22.54
CA ALA A 18 -26.51 -12.81 -21.38
C ALA A 18 -26.48 -14.36 -21.43
N GLY A 19 -26.94 -14.94 -22.54
CA GLY A 19 -27.07 -16.38 -22.78
C GLY A 19 -25.90 -17.01 -23.54
N LYS A 20 -24.78 -16.31 -23.73
CA LYS A 20 -23.50 -17.01 -23.70
C LYS A 20 -23.29 -17.34 -22.23
N PRO A 21 -23.20 -18.62 -21.84
CA PRO A 21 -23.22 -19.00 -20.44
C PRO A 21 -22.21 -18.12 -19.71
N LEU A 22 -22.66 -17.55 -18.59
CA LEU A 22 -21.83 -17.36 -17.41
C LEU A 22 -21.09 -18.68 -17.21
N LEU A 23 -20.00 -18.87 -17.96
CA LEU A 23 -19.16 -20.05 -17.92
C LEU A 23 -18.60 -20.01 -16.52
N LEU A 24 -19.18 -20.82 -15.64
CA LEU A 24 -18.61 -21.25 -14.39
C LEU A 24 -17.37 -22.11 -14.71
N ALA A 25 -16.47 -22.35 -13.74
CA ALA A 25 -15.46 -23.40 -13.88
C ALA A 25 -16.12 -24.67 -14.41
N GLN A 26 -15.65 -25.18 -15.55
CA GLN A 26 -16.30 -26.32 -16.19
C GLN A 26 -15.95 -27.59 -15.43
N ARG A 27 -16.95 -28.16 -14.76
CA ARG A 27 -16.86 -29.53 -14.24
C ARG A 27 -16.58 -30.48 -15.39
N LEU A 28 -15.50 -31.23 -15.28
CA LEU A 28 -15.11 -32.23 -16.27
C LEU A 28 -16.06 -33.43 -16.21
N SER A 29 -16.57 -33.83 -17.38
CA SER A 29 -17.31 -35.08 -17.55
C SER A 29 -16.39 -36.29 -17.36
N LYS A 30 -17.00 -37.46 -17.10
CA LYS A 30 -16.25 -38.71 -16.98
C LYS A 30 -15.46 -39.04 -18.25
N GLU A 31 -16.03 -38.73 -19.41
CA GLU A 31 -15.38 -38.92 -20.72
C GLU A 31 -14.15 -38.01 -20.87
N GLU A 32 -14.25 -36.76 -20.44
CA GLU A 32 -13.13 -35.81 -20.47
C GLU A 32 -12.01 -36.23 -19.53
N VAL A 33 -12.32 -36.60 -18.29
CA VAL A 33 -11.31 -37.10 -17.35
C VAL A 33 -10.60 -38.33 -17.91
N ASN A 34 -11.34 -39.28 -18.47
CA ASN A 34 -10.75 -40.47 -19.08
C ASN A 34 -9.83 -40.13 -20.26
N ARG A 35 -10.22 -39.16 -21.09
CA ARG A 35 -9.40 -38.68 -22.22
C ARG A 35 -8.11 -38.01 -21.73
N ILE A 36 -8.20 -37.16 -20.72
CA ILE A 36 -7.05 -36.50 -20.08
C ILE A 36 -6.12 -37.57 -19.51
N ALA A 37 -6.65 -38.49 -18.70
CA ALA A 37 -5.88 -39.54 -18.05
C ALA A 37 -5.22 -40.49 -19.06
N GLN A 38 -5.93 -40.84 -20.14
CA GLN A 38 -5.37 -41.63 -21.25
C GLN A 38 -4.25 -40.87 -21.95
N SER A 39 -4.44 -39.59 -22.29
CA SER A 39 -3.43 -38.77 -22.95
C SER A 39 -2.16 -38.63 -22.10
N LEU A 40 -2.28 -38.49 -20.78
CA LEU A 40 -1.13 -38.47 -19.87
C LEU A 40 -0.41 -39.82 -19.81
N ASN A 41 -1.15 -40.93 -19.93
CA ASN A 41 -0.57 -42.27 -19.99
C ASN A 41 0.14 -42.54 -21.33
N ASP A 42 -0.47 -42.15 -22.45
CA ASP A 42 0.12 -42.27 -23.80
C ASP A 42 1.41 -41.44 -23.93
N GLN A 43 1.46 -40.31 -23.23
CA GLN A 43 2.64 -39.45 -23.13
C GLN A 43 3.69 -39.96 -22.12
N GLN A 44 3.46 -41.13 -21.51
CA GLN A 44 4.32 -41.73 -20.49
C GLN A 44 4.55 -40.84 -19.25
N LEU A 45 3.67 -39.89 -19.00
CA LEU A 45 3.67 -39.03 -17.81
C LEU A 45 3.08 -39.81 -16.63
N LEU A 46 2.00 -40.55 -16.88
CA LEU A 46 1.41 -41.49 -15.93
C LEU A 46 1.61 -42.95 -16.37
N THR A 47 1.76 -43.85 -15.42
CA THR A 47 1.61 -45.30 -15.63
C THR A 47 0.13 -45.69 -15.70
N SER A 48 -0.18 -46.93 -16.07
CA SER A 48 -1.56 -47.45 -16.00
C SER A 48 -2.15 -47.36 -14.58
N LYS A 49 -1.29 -47.48 -13.55
CA LYS A 49 -1.65 -47.30 -12.14
C LYS A 49 -1.97 -45.84 -11.83
N GLY A 50 -1.11 -44.91 -12.25
CA GLY A 50 -1.35 -43.47 -12.10
C GLY A 50 -2.62 -43.00 -12.80
N LYS A 51 -2.87 -43.48 -14.02
CA LYS A 51 -4.13 -43.22 -14.76
C LYS A 51 -5.35 -43.67 -13.95
N ALA A 52 -5.35 -44.90 -13.45
CA ALA A 52 -6.48 -45.44 -12.69
C ALA A 52 -6.74 -44.64 -11.40
N GLU A 53 -5.68 -44.18 -10.74
CA GLU A 53 -5.78 -43.40 -9.50
C GLU A 53 -6.23 -41.96 -9.73
N LEU A 54 -5.83 -41.34 -10.84
CA LEU A 54 -6.37 -40.03 -11.24
C LEU A 54 -7.88 -40.10 -11.52
N ILE A 55 -8.35 -41.14 -12.20
CA ILE A 55 -9.78 -41.38 -12.44
C ILE A 55 -10.50 -41.59 -11.10
N ARG A 56 -9.95 -42.43 -10.22
CA ARG A 56 -10.50 -42.69 -8.89
C ARG A 56 -10.62 -41.42 -8.05
N PHE A 57 -9.59 -40.56 -8.07
CA PHE A 57 -9.62 -39.24 -7.43
C PHE A 57 -10.76 -38.37 -7.97
N SER A 58 -10.92 -38.31 -9.29
CA SER A 58 -11.98 -37.51 -9.94
C SER A 58 -13.41 -37.97 -9.56
N GLU A 59 -13.55 -39.25 -9.18
CA GLU A 59 -14.81 -39.85 -8.73
C GLU A 59 -15.00 -39.73 -7.20
N MET A 60 -14.11 -39.01 -6.50
CA MET A 60 -14.04 -38.92 -5.04
C MET A 60 -13.96 -40.29 -4.34
N ALA A 61 -13.44 -41.31 -5.03
CA ALA A 61 -13.33 -42.65 -4.49
C ALA A 61 -12.04 -42.81 -3.65
N PRO A 62 -12.03 -43.66 -2.60
CA PRO A 62 -10.86 -43.86 -1.74
C PRO A 62 -9.65 -44.37 -2.53
N LEU A 63 -8.54 -43.62 -2.52
CA LEU A 63 -7.33 -43.92 -3.29
C LEU A 63 -6.62 -45.20 -2.82
N GLN A 64 -6.13 -46.02 -3.76
CA GLN A 64 -5.52 -47.31 -3.41
C GLN A 64 -4.16 -47.16 -2.74
N VAL A 65 -3.41 -46.09 -3.03
CA VAL A 65 -2.10 -45.82 -2.40
C VAL A 65 -2.16 -45.85 -0.87
N TYR A 66 -3.28 -45.40 -0.29
CA TYR A 66 -3.49 -45.37 1.16
C TYR A 66 -3.91 -46.70 1.77
N THR A 67 -4.20 -47.71 0.96
CA THR A 67 -4.64 -49.02 1.45
C THR A 67 -3.55 -49.64 2.32
N GLY A 68 -3.92 -50.03 3.55
CA GLY A 68 -3.01 -50.65 4.52
C GLY A 68 -2.31 -49.68 5.48
N PHE A 69 -2.52 -48.36 5.34
CA PHE A 69 -2.03 -47.38 6.30
C PHE A 69 -3.06 -47.08 7.38
N ARG A 70 -2.60 -46.80 8.62
CA ARG A 70 -3.48 -46.36 9.71
C ARG A 70 -3.91 -44.92 9.50
N GLU A 71 -5.17 -44.62 9.79
CA GLU A 71 -5.72 -43.26 9.65
C GLU A 71 -4.96 -42.22 10.49
N SER A 72 -4.52 -42.59 11.70
CA SER A 72 -3.70 -41.73 12.56
C SER A 72 -2.32 -41.41 12.00
N PHE A 73 -1.78 -42.27 11.13
CA PHE A 73 -0.56 -41.97 10.38
C PHE A 73 -0.89 -41.01 9.24
N LEU A 74 -1.93 -41.29 8.44
CA LEU A 74 -2.31 -40.44 7.30
C LEU A 74 -2.67 -39.01 7.73
N ASN A 75 -3.27 -38.82 8.91
CA ASN A 75 -3.58 -37.50 9.45
C ASN A 75 -2.35 -36.73 10.00
N LYS A 76 -1.22 -37.42 10.24
CA LYS A 76 0.02 -36.81 10.72
C LYS A 76 0.99 -36.48 9.59
N VAL A 77 0.88 -37.17 8.45
CA VAL A 77 1.76 -36.94 7.32
C VAL A 77 1.33 -35.66 6.61
N ARG A 78 2.26 -34.72 6.57
CA ARG A 78 2.11 -33.40 5.95
C ARG A 78 2.83 -33.39 4.60
N CYS A 79 2.26 -32.71 3.60
CA CYS A 79 2.92 -32.33 2.35
C CYS A 79 2.82 -30.82 2.20
N SER A 80 3.91 -30.10 1.93
CA SER A 80 3.86 -28.65 1.74
C SER A 80 2.91 -28.27 0.60
N VAL A 81 1.78 -27.62 0.91
CA VAL A 81 0.90 -27.03 -0.11
C VAL A 81 0.62 -25.57 0.23
N TYR A 82 1.27 -24.67 -0.50
CA TYR A 82 1.00 -23.24 -0.45
C TYR A 82 -0.22 -22.93 -1.29
N PHE A 83 -1.39 -22.85 -0.67
CA PHE A 83 -2.48 -22.11 -1.31
C PHE A 83 -3.17 -21.15 -0.35
N LEU A 84 -3.24 -21.49 0.93
CA LEU A 84 -3.68 -20.60 1.99
C LEU A 84 -2.89 -20.99 3.25
N LYS A 85 -2.17 -20.06 3.89
CA LYS A 85 -1.36 -20.29 5.11
C LYS A 85 -2.13 -20.98 6.27
N SER A 86 -3.45 -21.15 6.14
CA SER A 86 -4.39 -21.70 7.12
C SER A 86 -4.91 -23.11 6.80
N TYR A 87 -4.59 -23.71 5.64
CA TYR A 87 -5.00 -25.08 5.30
C TYR A 87 -3.74 -25.92 5.31
N GLU A 88 -3.44 -26.52 6.47
CA GLU A 88 -2.24 -27.32 6.66
C GLU A 88 -2.15 -28.44 5.63
N ASP A 89 -1.03 -28.49 4.91
CA ASP A 89 -0.37 -29.65 4.34
C ASP A 89 -1.13 -30.99 4.28
N ILE A 90 -1.85 -31.23 3.18
CA ILE A 90 -2.69 -32.43 3.00
C ILE A 90 -2.10 -33.37 1.95
N LEU A 91 -2.15 -34.67 2.23
CA LEU A 91 -1.82 -35.73 1.28
C LEU A 91 -2.63 -35.62 -0.03
N PRO A 92 -2.06 -36.04 -1.19
CA PRO A 92 -2.71 -35.94 -2.49
C PRO A 92 -4.14 -36.51 -2.54
N GLY A 93 -5.14 -35.66 -2.78
CA GLY A 93 -6.54 -36.10 -2.88
C GLY A 93 -7.27 -36.34 -1.54
N ARG A 94 -6.66 -36.04 -0.39
CA ARG A 94 -7.34 -36.01 0.92
C ARG A 94 -7.83 -34.63 1.34
N GLY A 95 -7.53 -33.59 0.56
CA GLY A 95 -7.84 -32.18 0.86
C GLY A 95 -9.10 -31.61 0.20
N THR A 96 -9.98 -32.45 -0.35
CA THR A 96 -11.21 -31.97 -0.99
C THR A 96 -12.23 -31.56 0.08
N TYR A 97 -12.41 -30.26 0.27
CA TYR A 97 -13.40 -29.74 1.21
C TYR A 97 -14.79 -29.62 0.56
N PRO A 98 -15.86 -30.02 1.27
CA PRO A 98 -17.21 -29.81 0.76
C PRO A 98 -17.55 -28.32 0.71
N VAL A 99 -18.43 -27.91 -0.20
CA VAL A 99 -18.92 -26.52 -0.33
C VAL A 99 -19.45 -25.97 1.01
N SER A 100 -20.05 -26.83 1.84
CA SER A 100 -20.54 -26.47 3.18
C SER A 100 -19.44 -25.98 4.13
N HIS A 101 -18.21 -26.47 3.99
CA HIS A 101 -17.06 -26.01 4.77
C HIS A 101 -16.76 -24.54 4.46
N PHE A 102 -16.66 -24.19 3.18
CA PHE A 102 -16.41 -22.81 2.76
C PHE A 102 -17.55 -21.86 3.15
N ASN A 103 -18.81 -22.30 3.09
CA ASN A 103 -19.95 -21.50 3.58
C ASN A 103 -19.79 -21.12 5.06
N SER A 104 -19.31 -22.05 5.90
CA SER A 104 -19.07 -21.82 7.33
C SER A 104 -17.95 -20.81 7.56
N LEU A 105 -16.92 -20.82 6.72
CA LEU A 105 -15.82 -19.85 6.79
C LEU A 105 -16.26 -18.44 6.38
N LEU A 106 -17.03 -18.33 5.28
CA LEU A 106 -17.57 -17.05 4.81
C LEU A 106 -18.46 -16.35 5.85
N SER A 107 -19.15 -17.10 6.72
CA SER A 107 -19.96 -16.52 7.81
C SER A 107 -19.15 -16.00 9.01
N LYS A 108 -17.87 -16.33 9.09
CA LYS A 108 -17.01 -16.05 10.26
C LYS A 108 -15.91 -15.03 9.95
N GLU A 109 -15.49 -14.95 8.68
CA GLU A 109 -14.39 -14.08 8.26
C GLU A 109 -14.86 -12.62 8.13
N LYS A 110 -14.03 -11.69 8.59
CA LYS A 110 -14.30 -10.23 8.48
C LYS A 110 -13.36 -9.54 7.50
N ASP A 111 -12.28 -10.20 7.11
CA ASP A 111 -11.29 -9.70 6.19
C ASP A 111 -11.76 -9.84 4.73
N PHE A 112 -11.72 -8.74 3.98
CA PHE A 112 -12.24 -8.68 2.61
C PHE A 112 -11.43 -9.55 1.63
N GLU A 113 -10.10 -9.50 1.70
CA GLU A 113 -9.22 -10.27 0.79
C GLU A 113 -9.34 -11.77 1.05
N LYS A 114 -9.35 -12.17 2.33
CA LYS A 114 -9.59 -13.57 2.72
C LYS A 114 -10.98 -14.04 2.31
N THR A 115 -11.99 -13.19 2.43
CA THR A 115 -13.35 -13.50 1.96
C THR A 115 -13.36 -13.77 0.46
N CYS A 116 -12.66 -12.96 -0.34
CA CYS A 116 -12.54 -13.17 -1.79
C CYS A 116 -11.85 -14.50 -2.11
N ALA A 117 -10.73 -14.80 -1.46
CA ALA A 117 -10.03 -16.08 -1.63
C ALA A 117 -10.92 -17.28 -1.27
N ILE A 118 -11.69 -17.21 -0.18
CA ILE A 118 -12.62 -18.29 0.20
C ILE A 118 -13.74 -18.46 -0.85
N LYS A 119 -14.25 -17.38 -1.44
CA LYS A 119 -15.27 -17.45 -2.51
C LYS A 119 -14.72 -18.13 -3.77
N GLU A 120 -13.47 -17.86 -4.14
CA GLU A 120 -12.80 -18.51 -5.26
C GLU A 120 -12.64 -20.02 -5.03
N GLU A 121 -12.16 -20.42 -3.85
CA GLU A 121 -12.02 -21.85 -3.51
C GLU A 121 -13.37 -22.55 -3.47
N ARG A 122 -14.39 -21.87 -2.92
CA ARG A 122 -15.77 -22.34 -2.97
C ARG A 122 -16.25 -22.55 -4.41
N HIS A 123 -15.88 -21.66 -5.34
CA HIS A 123 -16.22 -21.76 -6.76
C HIS A 123 -15.58 -22.99 -7.40
N LEU A 124 -14.29 -23.23 -7.17
CA LEU A 124 -13.60 -24.43 -7.67
C LEU A 124 -14.21 -25.71 -7.08
N ALA A 125 -14.43 -25.75 -5.77
CA ALA A 125 -15.00 -26.91 -5.07
C ALA A 125 -16.41 -27.28 -5.55
N ALA A 126 -17.23 -26.29 -5.95
CA ALA A 126 -18.56 -26.54 -6.50
C ALA A 126 -18.53 -27.24 -7.88
N ASN A 127 -17.40 -27.17 -8.58
CA ASN A 127 -17.22 -27.69 -9.94
C ASN A 127 -16.25 -28.88 -10.01
N PHE A 128 -16.00 -29.54 -8.89
CA PHE A 128 -15.13 -30.71 -8.84
C PHE A 128 -15.67 -31.88 -9.71
N PRO A 129 -14.82 -32.60 -10.47
CA PRO A 129 -13.42 -32.30 -10.72
C PRO A 129 -13.27 -31.26 -11.85
N ASN A 130 -12.35 -30.31 -11.68
CA ASN A 130 -11.89 -29.39 -12.72
C ASN A 130 -10.42 -29.69 -13.12
N ARG A 131 -9.84 -28.93 -14.06
CA ARG A 131 -8.47 -29.18 -14.54
C ARG A 131 -7.44 -28.90 -13.46
N SER A 132 -7.67 -27.86 -12.66
CA SER A 132 -6.87 -27.52 -11.48
C SER A 132 -6.84 -28.67 -10.48
N ASP A 133 -7.97 -29.32 -10.19
CA ASP A 133 -8.02 -30.47 -9.29
C ASP A 133 -7.15 -31.63 -9.79
N LEU A 134 -7.31 -31.98 -11.07
CA LEU A 134 -6.54 -33.08 -11.68
C LEU A 134 -5.04 -32.78 -11.73
N PHE A 135 -4.66 -31.55 -12.09
CA PHE A 135 -3.26 -31.13 -12.11
C PHE A 135 -2.67 -31.08 -10.70
N ASN A 136 -3.39 -30.51 -9.73
CA ASN A 136 -2.95 -30.44 -8.34
C ASN A 136 -2.74 -31.84 -7.74
N PHE A 137 -3.61 -32.81 -8.06
CA PHE A 137 -3.38 -34.19 -7.66
C PHE A 137 -2.05 -34.73 -8.19
N ILE A 138 -1.76 -34.54 -9.49
CA ILE A 138 -0.51 -34.95 -10.13
C ILE A 138 0.69 -34.24 -9.48
N TYR A 139 0.62 -32.92 -9.35
CA TYR A 139 1.70 -32.09 -8.81
C TYR A 139 2.02 -32.44 -7.36
N VAL A 140 1.02 -32.50 -6.48
CA VAL A 140 1.24 -32.81 -5.05
C VAL A 140 1.73 -34.25 -4.88
N ALA A 141 1.22 -35.21 -5.66
CA ALA A 141 1.74 -36.58 -5.64
C ALA A 141 3.20 -36.66 -6.10
N ALA A 142 3.57 -35.86 -7.11
CA ALA A 142 4.94 -35.77 -7.59
C ALA A 142 5.88 -35.14 -6.56
N CYS A 143 5.53 -33.99 -5.97
CA CYS A 143 6.30 -33.34 -4.92
C CYS A 143 6.50 -34.29 -3.73
N PHE A 144 5.44 -34.96 -3.27
CA PHE A 144 5.52 -35.93 -2.18
C PHE A 144 6.44 -37.11 -2.50
N SER A 145 6.45 -37.58 -3.76
CA SER A 145 7.33 -38.68 -4.18
C SER A 145 8.81 -38.28 -4.29
N ARG A 146 9.13 -36.99 -4.41
CA ARG A 146 10.53 -36.49 -4.43
C ARG A 146 11.24 -36.71 -3.09
N ASP A 147 10.50 -36.67 -1.99
CA ASP A 147 11.02 -36.84 -0.63
C ASP A 147 11.21 -38.33 -0.25
N GLU A 148 11.08 -39.28 -1.19
CA GLU A 148 11.26 -40.72 -0.96
C GLU A 148 12.59 -41.04 -0.25
N GLY A 149 13.67 -40.31 -0.57
CA GLY A 149 15.00 -40.53 -0.01
C GLY A 149 15.18 -40.05 1.45
N ALA A 150 14.29 -39.20 1.96
CA ALA A 150 14.41 -38.59 3.28
C ALA A 150 13.90 -39.49 4.43
N HIS A 151 13.10 -40.52 4.11
CA HIS A 151 12.40 -41.32 5.13
C HIS A 151 12.47 -42.84 4.84
N LYS A 152 12.86 -43.63 5.84
CA LYS A 152 12.89 -45.12 5.76
C LYS A 152 11.66 -45.81 6.36
N ASP A 153 10.68 -45.02 6.81
CA ASP A 153 9.50 -45.48 7.52
C ASP A 153 8.26 -45.57 6.61
N SER A 154 7.07 -45.64 7.20
CA SER A 154 5.78 -45.63 6.49
C SER A 154 5.62 -44.47 5.50
N THR A 155 6.27 -43.32 5.74
CA THR A 155 6.26 -42.16 4.84
C THR A 155 7.04 -42.46 3.56
N GLY A 156 8.21 -43.10 3.67
CA GLY A 156 9.00 -43.54 2.51
C GLY A 156 8.28 -44.60 1.67
N ILE A 157 7.55 -45.53 2.33
CA ILE A 157 6.70 -46.51 1.62
C ILE A 157 5.58 -45.81 0.85
N LEU A 158 4.94 -44.82 1.47
CA LEU A 158 3.87 -44.04 0.83
C LEU A 158 4.40 -43.22 -0.36
N ALA A 159 5.56 -42.57 -0.20
CA ALA A 159 6.22 -41.79 -1.26
C ALA A 159 6.57 -42.67 -2.48
N ARG A 160 7.11 -43.87 -2.25
CA ARG A 160 7.39 -44.84 -3.33
C ARG A 160 6.12 -45.27 -4.06
N ARG A 161 5.02 -45.52 -3.33
CA ARG A 161 3.75 -45.89 -3.96
C ARG A 161 3.19 -44.78 -4.85
N PHE A 162 3.37 -43.51 -4.47
CA PHE A 162 3.04 -42.36 -5.32
C PHE A 162 3.97 -42.27 -6.54
N LYS A 163 5.27 -42.53 -6.36
CA LYS A 163 6.24 -42.57 -7.47
C LYS A 163 5.84 -43.55 -8.57
N ASP A 164 5.28 -44.71 -8.20
CA ASP A 164 4.75 -45.70 -9.17
C ASP A 164 3.64 -45.16 -10.09
N TYR A 165 3.03 -44.01 -9.76
CA TYR A 165 2.02 -43.38 -10.61
C TYR A 165 2.63 -42.75 -11.86
N PHE A 166 3.91 -42.39 -11.81
CA PHE A 166 4.56 -41.58 -12.83
C PHE A 166 5.42 -42.45 -13.74
N GLY A 167 5.34 -42.18 -15.05
CA GLY A 167 6.14 -42.87 -16.04
C GLY A 167 7.49 -42.18 -16.31
N PRO A 168 8.31 -42.71 -17.23
CA PRO A 168 9.63 -42.18 -17.54
C PRO A 168 9.65 -40.72 -18.00
N ALA A 169 8.56 -40.23 -18.61
CA ALA A 169 8.50 -38.84 -19.01
C ALA A 169 8.55 -37.88 -17.81
N PHE A 170 8.25 -38.34 -16.59
CA PHE A 170 8.31 -37.52 -15.38
C PHE A 170 9.72 -37.41 -14.77
N GLU A 171 10.67 -38.25 -15.19
CA GLU A 171 11.99 -38.41 -14.56
C GLU A 171 12.78 -37.10 -14.34
N PRO A 172 12.84 -36.15 -15.32
CA PRO A 172 13.52 -34.87 -15.10
C PRO A 172 12.99 -34.02 -13.95
N PHE A 173 11.73 -34.17 -13.53
CA PHE A 173 11.23 -33.50 -12.33
C PHE A 173 11.88 -34.04 -11.04
N TYR A 174 12.27 -35.31 -11.02
CA TYR A 174 12.90 -35.93 -9.85
C TYR A 174 14.42 -35.72 -9.79
N LEU A 175 15.04 -35.52 -10.95
CA LEU A 175 16.47 -35.25 -11.07
C LEU A 175 16.81 -33.76 -10.93
N ASP A 176 15.80 -32.93 -10.66
CA ASP A 176 15.77 -31.48 -10.86
C ASP A 176 17.09 -30.76 -10.52
N SER A 177 17.68 -30.13 -11.54
CA SER A 177 18.86 -29.29 -11.38
C SER A 177 18.51 -27.84 -11.66
N THR A 178 18.60 -27.00 -10.63
CA THR A 178 18.47 -25.56 -10.78
C THR A 178 19.61 -25.03 -11.64
N ILE A 179 19.26 -24.32 -12.71
CA ILE A 179 20.21 -23.48 -13.45
C ILE A 179 20.11 -22.08 -12.90
N GLU A 180 21.24 -21.50 -12.51
CA GLU A 180 21.34 -20.10 -12.10
C GLU A 180 21.88 -19.25 -13.25
N PHE A 181 21.28 -18.08 -13.44
CA PHE A 181 21.67 -17.08 -14.41
C PHE A 181 22.27 -15.88 -13.69
N ARG A 182 23.40 -15.39 -14.19
CA ARG A 182 23.96 -14.11 -13.78
C ARG A 182 23.55 -13.07 -14.80
N VAL A 183 22.57 -12.25 -14.45
CA VAL A 183 22.06 -11.19 -15.34
C VAL A 183 22.43 -9.82 -14.77
N SER A 184 23.12 -9.02 -15.58
CA SER A 184 23.47 -7.64 -15.27
C SER A 184 22.83 -6.74 -16.32
N SER A 185 22.05 -5.75 -15.89
CA SER A 185 21.44 -4.76 -16.79
C SER A 185 22.44 -3.98 -17.66
N PHE A 186 23.74 -4.05 -17.36
CA PHE A 186 24.82 -3.35 -18.10
C PHE A 186 25.58 -4.26 -19.06
N GLU A 187 25.63 -5.56 -18.76
CA GLU A 187 26.43 -6.54 -19.50
C GLU A 187 25.55 -7.52 -20.29
N ASP A 188 24.23 -7.48 -20.08
CA ASP A 188 23.29 -8.38 -20.72
C ASP A 188 23.10 -8.00 -22.20
N THR A 189 23.77 -8.78 -23.05
CA THR A 189 23.65 -8.65 -24.49
C THR A 189 22.54 -9.54 -25.02
N LYS A 190 22.00 -9.23 -26.20
CA LYS A 190 21.06 -10.11 -26.91
C LYS A 190 21.58 -11.55 -27.05
N ALA A 191 22.88 -11.75 -27.24
CA ALA A 191 23.48 -13.07 -27.33
C ALA A 191 23.41 -13.85 -26.00
N LEU A 192 23.58 -13.17 -24.86
CA LEU A 192 23.39 -13.77 -23.53
C LEU A 192 21.91 -14.06 -23.27
N ALA A 193 21.00 -13.18 -23.69
CA ALA A 193 19.56 -13.43 -23.64
C ALA A 193 19.16 -14.67 -24.46
N ASP A 194 19.63 -14.77 -25.71
CA ASP A 194 19.39 -15.94 -26.58
C ASP A 194 19.99 -17.22 -25.98
N GLN A 195 21.15 -17.15 -25.34
CA GLN A 195 21.75 -18.27 -24.62
C GLN A 195 20.84 -18.74 -23.46
N ARG A 196 20.29 -17.81 -22.68
CA ARG A 196 19.35 -18.15 -21.60
C ARG A 196 18.08 -18.80 -22.14
N VAL A 197 17.50 -18.27 -23.21
CA VAL A 197 16.33 -18.89 -23.88
C VAL A 197 16.63 -20.34 -24.26
N ASN A 198 17.80 -20.61 -24.85
CA ASN A 198 18.20 -21.96 -25.22
C ASN A 198 18.40 -22.89 -24.01
N GLN A 199 18.93 -22.38 -22.90
CA GLN A 199 19.10 -23.14 -21.64
C GLN A 199 17.76 -23.42 -20.95
N VAL A 200 16.78 -22.52 -21.06
CA VAL A 200 15.43 -22.69 -20.49
C VAL A 200 14.55 -23.65 -21.31
N LYS A 201 14.75 -23.73 -22.63
CA LYS A 201 13.90 -24.51 -23.54
C LYS A 201 13.58 -25.95 -23.09
N PRO A 202 14.52 -26.75 -22.53
CA PRO A 202 14.21 -28.10 -22.03
C PRO A 202 13.21 -28.12 -20.87
N TYR A 203 13.18 -27.07 -20.03
CA TYR A 203 12.27 -26.96 -18.90
C TYR A 203 10.82 -26.70 -19.33
N LEU A 204 10.62 -26.08 -20.50
CA LEU A 204 9.30 -25.80 -21.07
C LEU A 204 8.61 -27.01 -21.70
N ARG A 205 9.25 -28.19 -21.72
CA ARG A 205 8.69 -29.43 -22.30
C ARG A 205 7.33 -29.83 -21.69
N TRP A 206 7.06 -29.40 -20.47
CA TRP A 206 5.80 -29.64 -19.76
C TRP A 206 4.60 -28.97 -20.43
N VAL A 207 4.81 -27.77 -21.00
CA VAL A 207 3.75 -26.95 -21.62
C VAL A 207 3.04 -27.70 -22.75
N PRO A 208 3.72 -28.19 -23.81
CA PRO A 208 3.05 -28.94 -24.88
C PRO A 208 2.44 -30.26 -24.39
N MET A 209 2.99 -30.89 -23.35
CA MET A 209 2.44 -32.13 -22.80
C MET A 209 1.07 -31.89 -22.15
N PHE A 210 0.95 -30.86 -21.32
CA PHE A 210 -0.31 -30.52 -20.65
C PHE A 210 -1.34 -29.91 -21.60
N LYS A 211 -0.90 -29.22 -22.66
CA LYS A 211 -1.78 -28.82 -23.77
C LYS A 211 -2.37 -30.03 -24.48
N LYS A 212 -1.54 -31.02 -24.84
CA LYS A 212 -1.98 -32.26 -25.48
C LYS A 212 -2.90 -33.10 -24.57
N ALA A 213 -2.69 -33.03 -23.26
CA ALA A 213 -3.57 -33.68 -22.29
C ALA A 213 -4.92 -32.98 -22.12
N GLY A 214 -5.05 -31.70 -22.51
CA GLY A 214 -6.25 -30.89 -22.27
C GLY A 214 -6.30 -30.27 -20.87
N LEU A 215 -5.21 -30.32 -20.10
CA LEU A 215 -5.08 -29.64 -18.80
C LEU A 215 -4.75 -28.16 -18.97
N LEU A 216 -3.98 -27.81 -20.01
CA LEU A 216 -3.74 -26.44 -20.44
C LEU A 216 -4.44 -26.18 -21.78
N LEU A 217 -4.88 -24.95 -22.03
CA LEU A 217 -5.51 -24.58 -23.30
C LEU A 217 -4.50 -24.64 -24.45
N ALA A 218 -4.92 -25.22 -25.59
CA ALA A 218 -4.04 -25.45 -26.74
C ALA A 218 -3.52 -24.14 -27.38
N ASP A 219 -4.32 -23.07 -27.31
CA ASP A 219 -4.06 -21.74 -27.84
C ASP A 219 -3.31 -20.81 -26.88
N ASP A 220 -3.09 -21.21 -25.62
CA ASP A 220 -2.41 -20.36 -24.64
C ASP A 220 -0.89 -20.37 -24.84
N ILE A 221 -0.31 -19.25 -25.29
CA ILE A 221 1.13 -19.10 -25.55
C ILE A 221 1.89 -18.32 -24.48
N ARG A 222 1.28 -18.07 -23.31
CA ARG A 222 1.85 -17.12 -22.34
C ARG A 222 3.14 -17.62 -21.70
N MET A 223 3.23 -18.91 -21.39
CA MET A 223 4.46 -19.53 -20.91
C MET A 223 5.56 -19.41 -21.96
N GLU A 224 5.28 -19.76 -23.20
CA GLU A 224 6.26 -19.65 -24.29
C GLU A 224 6.71 -18.21 -24.51
N THR A 225 5.78 -17.24 -24.45
CA THR A 225 6.06 -15.82 -24.61
C THR A 225 6.96 -15.29 -23.49
N LYS A 226 6.70 -15.64 -22.23
CA LYS A 226 7.52 -15.24 -21.07
C LYS A 226 8.99 -15.61 -21.23
N PHE A 227 9.26 -16.77 -21.83
CA PHE A 227 10.61 -17.30 -21.99
C PHE A 227 11.17 -17.13 -23.42
N SER A 228 10.51 -16.34 -24.28
CA SER A 228 10.87 -16.23 -25.71
C SER A 228 12.01 -15.24 -26.00
N ASN A 229 12.22 -14.22 -25.17
CA ASN A 229 13.17 -13.13 -25.44
C ASN A 229 14.30 -12.99 -24.40
N GLY A 230 14.43 -13.89 -23.43
CA GLY A 230 15.56 -13.98 -22.49
C GLY A 230 15.68 -12.86 -21.44
N GLU A 231 15.04 -11.71 -21.66
CA GLU A 231 15.02 -10.55 -20.78
C GLU A 231 14.31 -10.84 -19.45
N LYS A 232 13.29 -11.71 -19.46
CA LYS A 232 12.54 -12.10 -18.26
C LYS A 232 13.19 -13.23 -17.44
N ILE A 233 14.38 -13.68 -17.84
CA ILE A 233 15.09 -14.82 -17.24
C ILE A 233 16.27 -14.27 -16.43
N ILE A 234 16.03 -13.87 -15.18
CA ILE A 234 16.98 -13.02 -14.42
C ILE A 234 17.70 -13.71 -13.26
N SER A 235 17.22 -14.85 -12.77
CA SER A 235 17.74 -15.49 -11.55
C SER A 235 18.05 -16.96 -11.74
N SER A 236 17.03 -17.79 -11.83
CA SER A 236 17.17 -19.24 -11.86
C SER A 236 15.97 -19.88 -12.55
N ILE A 237 16.14 -21.14 -12.97
CA ILE A 237 15.05 -21.99 -13.40
C ILE A 237 15.26 -23.43 -12.94
N ASN A 238 14.19 -24.10 -12.56
CA ASN A 238 14.14 -25.53 -12.33
C ASN A 238 12.79 -26.11 -12.77
N HIS A 239 12.66 -27.44 -12.81
CA HIS A 239 11.42 -28.09 -13.25
C HIS A 239 10.28 -27.88 -12.26
N ASP A 240 10.56 -27.75 -10.96
CA ASP A 240 9.58 -27.45 -9.91
C ASP A 240 8.91 -26.08 -10.15
N GLU A 241 9.71 -25.03 -10.35
CA GLU A 241 9.27 -23.66 -10.65
C GLU A 241 8.39 -23.60 -11.91
N ILE A 242 8.76 -24.32 -12.98
CA ILE A 242 7.96 -24.34 -14.21
C ILE A 242 6.64 -25.08 -14.03
N MET A 243 6.65 -26.18 -13.26
CA MET A 243 5.42 -26.91 -12.93
C MET A 243 4.50 -26.08 -12.03
N ASP A 244 5.05 -25.32 -11.08
CA ASP A 244 4.30 -24.36 -10.26
C ASP A 244 3.73 -23.20 -11.10
N ASP A 245 4.49 -22.70 -12.06
CA ASP A 245 4.02 -21.68 -12.99
C ASP A 245 2.87 -22.20 -13.89
N ILE A 246 2.97 -23.43 -14.39
CA ILE A 246 1.88 -24.10 -15.12
C ILE A 246 0.67 -24.31 -14.19
N ARG A 247 0.89 -24.69 -12.93
CA ARG A 247 -0.16 -24.84 -11.92
C ARG A 247 -0.96 -23.56 -11.75
N LYS A 248 -0.27 -22.43 -11.53
CA LYS A 248 -0.89 -21.09 -11.41
C LYS A 248 -1.70 -20.75 -12.65
N LEU A 249 -1.17 -21.05 -13.84
CA LEU A 249 -1.84 -20.78 -15.10
C LEU A 249 -3.14 -21.61 -15.27
N ILE A 250 -3.11 -22.90 -14.91
CA ILE A 250 -4.30 -23.77 -14.96
C ILE A 250 -5.35 -23.32 -13.94
N ILE A 251 -4.93 -22.99 -12.71
CA ILE A 251 -5.83 -22.46 -11.67
C ILE A 251 -6.48 -21.16 -12.15
N TYR A 252 -5.69 -20.26 -12.74
CA TYR A 252 -6.20 -19.03 -13.33
C TYR A 252 -7.29 -19.32 -14.36
N HIS A 253 -7.05 -20.25 -15.29
CA HIS A 253 -8.04 -20.63 -16.31
C HIS A 253 -9.35 -21.17 -15.74
N ASP A 254 -9.28 -21.97 -14.68
CA ASP A 254 -10.48 -22.50 -14.04
C ASP A 254 -11.21 -21.46 -13.19
N LYS A 255 -10.49 -20.50 -12.59
CA LYS A 255 -11.07 -19.37 -11.84
C LYS A 255 -11.52 -18.20 -12.73
N PHE A 256 -11.01 -18.09 -13.96
CA PHE A 256 -11.28 -16.98 -14.89
C PHE A 256 -12.77 -16.69 -15.12
N PRO A 257 -13.62 -17.70 -15.42
CA PRO A 257 -15.07 -17.68 -15.17
C PRO A 257 -15.59 -16.74 -14.09
N TYR A 258 -15.14 -16.97 -12.87
CA TYR A 258 -15.58 -16.30 -11.67
C TYR A 258 -14.99 -14.88 -11.61
N TYR A 259 -13.71 -14.70 -11.95
CA TYR A 259 -13.11 -13.37 -12.04
C TYR A 259 -13.85 -12.46 -13.02
N LYS A 260 -14.24 -12.98 -14.18
CA LYS A 260 -15.04 -12.25 -15.17
C LYS A 260 -16.42 -11.88 -14.61
N GLN A 261 -17.06 -12.78 -13.86
CA GLN A 261 -18.35 -12.51 -13.20
C GLN A 261 -18.24 -11.34 -12.22
N GLU A 262 -17.24 -11.39 -11.34
CA GLU A 262 -16.98 -10.35 -10.37
C GLU A 262 -16.64 -9.03 -11.09
N GLN A 263 -15.77 -9.03 -12.10
CA GLN A 263 -15.45 -7.82 -12.88
C GLN A 263 -16.66 -7.26 -13.66
N VAL A 264 -17.59 -8.09 -14.15
CA VAL A 264 -18.82 -7.61 -14.79
C VAL A 264 -19.77 -6.97 -13.76
N ALA A 265 -19.98 -7.63 -12.62
CA ALA A 265 -20.79 -7.06 -11.53
C ALA A 265 -20.19 -5.73 -11.04
N LEU A 266 -18.86 -5.67 -11.01
CA LEU A 266 -18.11 -4.47 -10.72
C LEU A 266 -18.40 -3.36 -11.77
N MET A 267 -18.25 -3.62 -13.07
CA MET A 267 -18.59 -2.62 -14.10
C MET A 267 -20.03 -2.13 -14.03
N ASP A 268 -20.99 -3.00 -13.67
CA ASP A 268 -22.39 -2.61 -13.49
C ASP A 268 -22.55 -1.60 -12.32
N SER A 269 -21.75 -1.76 -11.26
CA SER A 269 -21.67 -0.77 -10.16
C SER A 269 -21.18 0.59 -10.67
N LEU A 270 -20.12 0.62 -11.50
CA LEU A 270 -19.58 1.87 -12.07
C LEU A 270 -20.56 2.58 -13.02
N VAL A 271 -21.35 1.82 -13.78
CA VAL A 271 -22.43 2.40 -14.58
C VAL A 271 -23.50 3.01 -13.68
N SER A 272 -23.83 2.34 -12.56
CA SER A 272 -24.84 2.85 -11.63
C SER A 272 -24.39 4.09 -10.85
N SER A 273 -23.09 4.24 -10.59
CA SER A 273 -22.51 5.47 -10.01
C SER A 273 -22.33 6.61 -11.03
N GLY A 274 -22.47 6.32 -12.32
CA GLY A 274 -22.26 7.29 -13.40
C GLY A 274 -20.78 7.54 -13.74
N PHE A 275 -19.86 6.72 -13.25
CA PHE A 275 -18.43 6.85 -13.53
C PHE A 275 -18.09 6.48 -14.98
N ILE A 276 -18.81 5.52 -15.56
CA ILE A 276 -18.76 5.18 -16.98
C ILE A 276 -20.16 5.09 -17.57
N ASP A 277 -20.28 5.39 -18.86
CA ASP A 277 -21.54 5.24 -19.59
C ASP A 277 -21.83 3.77 -19.95
N LYS A 278 -23.11 3.46 -20.20
CA LYS A 278 -23.53 2.11 -20.64
C LYS A 278 -22.83 1.64 -21.90
N SER A 279 -22.52 2.54 -22.84
CA SER A 279 -21.78 2.23 -24.07
C SER A 279 -20.36 1.77 -23.77
N VAL A 280 -19.67 2.44 -22.85
CA VAL A 280 -18.33 2.06 -22.37
C VAL A 280 -18.37 0.69 -21.72
N ARG A 281 -19.38 0.41 -20.88
CA ARG A 281 -19.55 -0.92 -20.28
C ARG A 281 -19.75 -2.03 -21.32
N ILE A 282 -20.50 -1.76 -22.40
CA ILE A 282 -20.67 -2.71 -23.51
C ILE A 282 -19.32 -2.93 -24.22
N GLN A 283 -18.62 -1.86 -24.59
CA GLN A 283 -17.34 -1.94 -25.27
C GLN A 283 -16.28 -2.65 -24.44
N LEU A 284 -16.18 -2.34 -23.13
CA LEU A 284 -15.35 -3.09 -22.20
C LEU A 284 -15.79 -4.55 -22.25
N ALA A 285 -17.03 -4.91 -21.89
CA ALA A 285 -17.48 -6.29 -21.87
C ALA A 285 -17.24 -7.09 -23.19
N GLU A 286 -17.31 -6.45 -24.35
CA GLU A 286 -17.00 -7.04 -25.66
C GLU A 286 -15.49 -7.29 -25.86
N ASN A 287 -14.63 -6.47 -25.25
CA ASN A 287 -13.17 -6.58 -25.29
C ASN A 287 -12.60 -7.64 -24.35
N TYR A 288 -13.41 -8.32 -23.53
CA TYR A 288 -12.94 -9.47 -22.75
C TYR A 288 -12.38 -10.54 -23.69
N LYS A 289 -11.06 -10.66 -23.75
CA LYS A 289 -10.45 -11.83 -24.38
C LYS A 289 -10.73 -13.05 -23.50
N LYS A 290 -10.67 -14.22 -24.13
CA LYS A 290 -10.93 -15.51 -23.49
C LYS A 290 -10.07 -15.74 -22.23
N ASP A 291 -8.89 -15.11 -22.17
CA ASP A 291 -7.85 -15.38 -21.18
C ASP A 291 -7.24 -14.12 -20.54
N SER A 292 -7.94 -12.97 -20.59
CA SER A 292 -7.47 -11.73 -19.95
C SER A 292 -8.59 -11.01 -19.19
N LEU A 293 -8.28 -10.59 -17.97
CA LEU A 293 -9.14 -9.72 -17.16
C LEU A 293 -9.00 -8.27 -17.65
N PHE A 294 -10.00 -7.42 -17.36
CA PHE A 294 -9.82 -6.00 -17.61
C PHE A 294 -8.74 -5.40 -16.74
N HIS A 295 -7.92 -4.58 -17.37
CA HIS A 295 -6.96 -3.74 -16.71
C HIS A 295 -7.61 -2.42 -16.31
N ILE A 296 -7.19 -1.81 -15.20
CA ILE A 296 -7.74 -0.50 -14.81
C ILE A 296 -7.45 0.56 -15.86
N ASN A 297 -6.34 0.45 -16.59
CA ASN A 297 -6.01 1.36 -17.68
C ASN A 297 -7.05 1.24 -18.81
N ASP A 298 -7.61 0.05 -19.08
CA ASP A 298 -8.70 -0.11 -20.04
C ASP A 298 -9.91 0.71 -19.61
N LEU A 299 -10.20 0.74 -18.31
CA LEU A 299 -11.25 1.59 -17.74
C LEU A 299 -10.87 3.07 -17.83
N ALA A 300 -9.68 3.43 -17.36
CA ALA A 300 -9.21 4.81 -17.27
C ALA A 300 -9.23 5.48 -18.64
N LEU A 301 -8.75 4.80 -19.70
CA LEU A 301 -8.75 5.27 -21.08
C LEU A 301 -10.16 5.61 -21.62
N GLN A 302 -11.20 4.98 -21.07
CA GLN A 302 -12.59 5.22 -21.44
C GLN A 302 -13.30 6.25 -20.55
N THR A 303 -12.61 6.80 -19.56
CA THR A 303 -13.12 7.90 -18.73
C THR A 303 -12.64 9.25 -19.27
N LYS A 304 -13.33 10.34 -18.92
CA LYS A 304 -12.84 11.71 -19.18
C LYS A 304 -11.88 12.20 -18.08
N ASN A 305 -11.54 11.35 -17.12
CA ASN A 305 -10.98 11.72 -15.83
C ASN A 305 -9.54 11.23 -15.63
N TYR A 306 -8.76 11.07 -16.70
CA TYR A 306 -7.40 10.52 -16.61
C TYR A 306 -6.33 11.34 -17.35
N LEU A 307 -5.09 11.15 -16.91
CA LEU A 307 -3.86 11.63 -17.51
C LEU A 307 -2.97 10.41 -17.77
N SER A 308 -2.50 10.22 -19.00
CA SER A 308 -1.50 9.20 -19.30
C SER A 308 -0.09 9.78 -19.25
N LEU A 309 0.82 9.08 -18.56
CA LEU A 309 2.26 9.31 -18.57
C LEU A 309 2.92 8.07 -19.15
N ASP A 310 3.39 8.19 -20.38
CA ASP A 310 4.12 7.12 -21.07
C ASP A 310 5.54 7.06 -20.51
N TYR A 311 5.92 5.90 -19.95
CA TYR A 311 7.23 5.78 -19.32
C TYR A 311 8.36 5.98 -20.33
N GLU A 312 8.30 5.36 -21.50
CA GLU A 312 9.38 5.37 -22.50
C GLU A 312 9.64 6.77 -23.09
N THR A 313 8.60 7.57 -23.28
CA THR A 313 8.69 8.85 -23.99
C THR A 313 8.62 10.07 -23.08
N VAL A 314 8.04 9.96 -21.89
CA VAL A 314 7.89 11.09 -20.94
C VAL A 314 8.79 10.91 -19.73
N LEU A 315 8.94 9.70 -19.20
CA LEU A 315 9.63 9.45 -17.93
C LEU A 315 11.10 9.04 -18.12
N LYS A 316 11.37 8.06 -18.98
CA LYS A 316 12.71 7.55 -19.30
C LYS A 316 13.68 8.61 -19.84
N PRO A 317 13.26 9.62 -20.64
CA PRO A 317 14.17 10.70 -21.05
C PRO A 317 14.57 11.62 -19.87
N VAL A 318 13.72 11.71 -18.84
CA VAL A 318 14.00 12.46 -17.61
C VAL A 318 14.63 11.59 -16.52
N ASP A 319 14.58 10.27 -16.67
CA ASP A 319 15.37 9.32 -15.89
C ASP A 319 16.87 9.53 -16.21
N TYR A 320 17.67 9.73 -15.17
CA TYR A 320 19.13 9.85 -15.27
C TYR A 320 19.82 8.81 -14.38
N THR A 321 19.07 7.83 -13.87
CA THR A 321 19.64 6.81 -13.00
C THR A 321 20.41 5.78 -13.84
N THR A 322 21.73 5.90 -13.85
CA THR A 322 22.57 4.71 -13.94
C THR A 322 22.73 4.16 -12.52
N ARG A 323 22.84 2.83 -12.32
CA ARG A 323 23.08 2.25 -10.97
C ARG A 323 24.30 2.86 -10.25
N GLU A 324 25.23 3.44 -11.01
CA GLU A 324 26.47 4.05 -10.51
C GLU A 324 26.29 5.53 -10.11
N GLN A 325 25.22 6.19 -10.54
CA GLN A 325 24.91 7.61 -10.28
C GLN A 325 23.56 7.79 -9.59
N TYR A 326 23.19 6.84 -8.72
CA TYR A 326 22.07 6.99 -7.79
C TYR A 326 22.26 8.32 -7.04
N GLY A 327 21.29 9.24 -7.14
CA GLY A 327 21.27 10.45 -6.33
C GLY A 327 21.64 11.78 -6.94
N LEU A 328 21.53 11.93 -8.25
CA LEU A 328 21.96 13.16 -8.94
C LEU A 328 21.06 13.50 -10.13
N ILE A 329 19.74 13.51 -9.94
CA ILE A 329 18.82 13.97 -11.00
C ILE A 329 19.06 15.48 -11.22
N PRO A 330 19.38 15.92 -12.45
CA PRO A 330 19.49 17.34 -12.77
C PRO A 330 18.18 18.10 -12.52
N MET A 331 18.24 19.27 -11.89
CA MET A 331 17.05 20.06 -11.54
C MET A 331 16.19 20.44 -12.76
N ASP A 332 16.80 20.66 -13.93
CA ASP A 332 16.08 20.95 -15.16
C ASP A 332 15.25 19.76 -15.66
N LYS A 333 15.71 18.53 -15.43
CA LYS A 333 14.94 17.31 -15.72
C LYS A 333 13.76 17.17 -14.77
N ILE A 334 13.96 17.41 -13.47
CA ILE A 334 12.87 17.44 -12.48
C ILE A 334 11.83 18.49 -12.92
N LYS A 335 12.28 19.71 -13.28
CA LYS A 335 11.39 20.77 -13.74
C LYS A 335 10.55 20.34 -14.96
N ARG A 336 11.18 19.76 -15.98
CA ARG A 336 10.48 19.29 -17.19
C ARG A 336 9.44 18.21 -16.89
N LEU A 337 9.70 17.31 -15.93
CA LEU A 337 8.73 16.31 -15.50
C LEU A 337 7.48 16.99 -14.93
N TYR A 338 7.64 17.92 -13.98
CA TYR A 338 6.52 18.65 -13.38
C TYR A 338 5.80 19.53 -14.41
N GLU A 339 6.51 20.20 -15.32
CA GLU A 339 5.88 20.94 -16.43
C GLU A 339 5.01 20.02 -17.29
N SER A 340 5.50 18.82 -17.63
CA SER A 340 4.76 17.86 -18.45
C SER A 340 3.48 17.39 -17.77
N VAL A 341 3.55 17.11 -16.46
CA VAL A 341 2.38 16.72 -15.66
C VAL A 341 1.40 17.90 -15.52
N LEU A 342 1.89 19.10 -15.20
CA LEU A 342 1.08 20.31 -15.07
C LEU A 342 0.36 20.68 -16.36
N GLN A 343 1.01 20.57 -17.53
CA GLN A 343 0.38 20.82 -18.82
C GLN A 343 -0.82 19.90 -19.06
N LYS A 344 -0.66 18.60 -18.79
CA LYS A 344 -1.75 17.63 -18.93
C LYS A 344 -2.86 17.86 -17.89
N ALA A 345 -2.48 18.08 -16.63
CA ALA A 345 -3.40 18.33 -15.53
C ALA A 345 -4.21 19.63 -15.74
N ALA A 346 -3.60 20.68 -16.29
CA ALA A 346 -4.25 21.95 -16.60
C ALA A 346 -5.42 21.78 -17.58
N VAL A 347 -5.24 20.91 -18.59
CA VAL A 347 -6.30 20.57 -19.55
C VAL A 347 -7.42 19.78 -18.87
N LEU A 348 -7.07 18.79 -18.04
CA LEU A 348 -8.05 17.93 -17.37
C LEU A 348 -8.86 18.66 -16.29
N LEU A 349 -8.19 19.51 -15.52
CA LEU A 349 -8.73 20.20 -14.34
C LEU A 349 -9.12 21.65 -14.62
N ASN A 350 -8.93 22.12 -15.85
CA ASN A 350 -9.24 23.48 -16.31
C ASN A 350 -8.64 24.58 -15.40
N PHE A 351 -7.31 24.62 -15.30
CA PHE A 351 -6.60 25.67 -14.57
C PHE A 351 -5.46 26.28 -15.38
N ASN A 352 -5.01 27.45 -14.97
CA ASN A 352 -3.76 28.05 -15.43
C ASN A 352 -2.67 27.90 -14.36
N TYR A 353 -1.44 27.59 -14.77
CA TYR A 353 -0.30 27.55 -13.87
C TYR A 353 0.82 28.50 -14.33
N SER A 354 1.60 29.01 -13.38
CA SER A 354 2.74 29.89 -13.61
C SER A 354 3.79 29.73 -12.52
N ASP A 355 4.93 30.39 -12.69
CA ASP A 355 6.00 30.52 -11.68
C ASP A 355 6.45 29.18 -11.09
N LEU A 356 6.61 28.15 -11.93
CA LEU A 356 7.18 26.88 -11.51
C LEU A 356 8.66 27.04 -11.20
N GLU A 357 9.01 26.91 -9.93
CA GLU A 357 10.37 27.01 -9.40
C GLU A 357 10.74 25.73 -8.64
N ILE A 358 11.99 25.29 -8.79
CA ILE A 358 12.56 24.19 -8.02
C ILE A 358 13.81 24.69 -7.31
N HIS A 359 13.86 24.51 -6.00
CA HIS A 359 14.94 24.95 -5.13
C HIS A 359 15.52 23.74 -4.38
N GLU A 360 16.82 23.55 -4.47
CA GLU A 360 17.52 22.54 -3.69
C GLU A 360 17.68 22.99 -2.22
N ILE A 361 17.33 22.11 -1.29
CA ILE A 361 17.61 22.27 0.13
C ILE A 361 19.01 21.70 0.37
N LYS A 362 19.94 22.52 0.88
CA LYS A 362 21.31 22.07 1.16
C LYS A 362 21.31 20.84 2.08
N ASN A 363 21.91 19.75 1.60
CA ASN A 363 22.12 18.50 2.33
C ASN A 363 22.93 18.70 3.62
N GLU A 364 22.43 18.19 4.74
CA GLU A 364 23.32 17.64 5.75
C GLU A 364 23.85 16.30 5.20
N VAL A 365 25.00 16.35 4.53
CA VAL A 365 25.71 15.14 4.11
C VAL A 365 26.19 14.43 5.37
N THR A 366 25.43 13.48 5.88
CA THR A 366 25.95 12.53 6.87
C THR A 366 26.81 11.51 6.11
N PRO A 367 28.13 11.43 6.34
CA PRO A 367 29.05 10.73 5.44
C PRO A 367 28.92 9.19 5.37
N GLN A 368 27.96 8.56 6.06
CA GLN A 368 28.07 7.14 6.39
C GLN A 368 27.02 6.20 5.81
N TYR A 369 25.90 6.66 5.25
CA TYR A 369 24.92 5.75 4.66
C TYR A 369 24.22 6.39 3.46
N TYR A 370 24.54 5.87 2.26
CA TYR A 370 23.98 6.22 0.95
C TYR A 370 24.28 7.65 0.45
N PRO A 371 24.92 7.81 -0.72
CA PRO A 371 24.93 9.10 -1.38
C PRO A 371 23.48 9.47 -1.74
N SER A 372 23.13 10.75 -1.55
CA SER A 372 21.86 11.43 -1.87
C SER A 372 20.61 11.14 -1.01
N ASN A 373 20.35 12.08 -0.10
CA ASN A 373 19.01 12.36 0.41
C ASN A 373 18.64 13.81 0.04
N ARG A 374 18.96 14.24 -1.20
CA ARG A 374 18.66 15.61 -1.65
C ARG A 374 17.17 15.84 -1.59
N GLN A 375 16.80 16.94 -0.94
CA GLN A 375 15.43 17.39 -0.86
C GLN A 375 15.27 18.65 -1.68
N PHE A 376 14.13 18.75 -2.37
CA PHE A 376 13.79 19.89 -3.20
C PHE A 376 12.48 20.48 -2.74
N TYR A 377 12.40 21.80 -2.79
CA TYR A 377 11.13 22.51 -2.77
C TYR A 377 10.71 22.84 -4.19
N LEU A 378 9.48 22.48 -4.51
CA LEU A 378 8.79 22.95 -5.68
C LEU A 378 7.77 24.00 -5.27
N TYR A 379 7.76 25.13 -5.97
CA TYR A 379 6.71 26.13 -5.88
C TYR A 379 6.03 26.24 -7.24
N VAL A 380 4.70 26.33 -7.23
CA VAL A 380 3.90 26.56 -8.44
C VAL A 380 2.69 27.42 -8.09
N LYS A 381 2.35 28.38 -8.95
CA LYS A 381 1.06 29.07 -8.84
C LYS A 381 0.03 28.39 -9.71
N ILE A 382 -1.13 28.05 -9.16
CA ILE A 382 -2.29 27.57 -9.90
C ILE A 382 -3.45 28.52 -9.64
N ASN A 383 -4.02 29.10 -10.69
CA ASN A 383 -5.05 30.15 -10.62
C ASN A 383 -4.70 31.25 -9.59
N ASN A 384 -3.45 31.72 -9.62
CA ASN A 384 -2.85 32.71 -8.70
C ASN A 384 -2.72 32.28 -7.21
N VAL A 385 -3.03 31.04 -6.85
CA VAL A 385 -2.75 30.48 -5.53
C VAL A 385 -1.40 29.78 -5.55
N LEU A 386 -0.52 30.11 -4.60
CA LEU A 386 0.79 29.48 -4.48
C LEU A 386 0.68 28.15 -3.76
N TYR A 387 1.23 27.10 -4.36
CA TYR A 387 1.39 25.79 -3.76
C TYR A 387 2.88 25.48 -3.60
N LYS A 388 3.18 24.63 -2.62
CA LYS A 388 4.51 24.13 -2.32
C LYS A 388 4.45 22.62 -2.19
N GLU A 389 5.48 21.95 -2.71
CA GLU A 389 5.70 20.51 -2.54
C GLU A 389 7.14 20.28 -2.08
N MET A 390 7.36 19.41 -1.09
CA MET A 390 8.71 18.92 -0.75
C MET A 390 8.90 17.52 -1.31
N ILE A 391 9.99 17.31 -2.03
CA ILE A 391 10.26 16.04 -2.72
C ILE A 391 11.66 15.57 -2.35
N LYS A 392 11.82 14.29 -1.98
CA LYS A 392 13.14 13.66 -1.93
C LYS A 392 13.49 13.11 -3.30
N GLU A 393 14.74 13.31 -3.71
CA GLU A 393 15.27 12.81 -4.98
C GLU A 393 15.00 11.31 -5.18
N ARG A 394 15.25 10.53 -4.13
CA ARG A 394 15.06 9.07 -4.11
C ARG A 394 13.65 8.63 -4.50
N ASP A 395 12.64 9.41 -4.12
CA ASP A 395 11.25 9.09 -4.42
C ASP A 395 11.00 9.23 -5.92
N LEU A 396 11.61 10.24 -6.58
CA LEU A 396 11.53 10.40 -8.03
C LEU A 396 12.34 9.34 -8.82
N GLU A 397 13.43 8.85 -8.23
CA GLU A 397 14.30 7.82 -8.85
C GLU A 397 13.66 6.44 -8.88
N SER A 398 12.86 6.13 -7.86
CA SER A 398 12.36 4.78 -7.65
C SER A 398 10.90 4.64 -8.12
N TRP A 399 10.06 5.68 -7.94
CA TRP A 399 8.62 5.59 -8.22
C TRP A 399 8.00 6.97 -8.47
N ILE A 400 7.41 7.21 -9.64
CA ILE A 400 6.48 8.34 -9.79
C ILE A 400 5.16 7.96 -9.12
N ILE A 401 4.88 8.59 -7.98
CA ILE A 401 3.74 8.28 -7.11
C ILE A 401 2.83 9.51 -6.91
N PRO A 402 1.55 9.32 -6.49
CA PRO A 402 0.61 10.43 -6.26
C PRO A 402 1.15 11.51 -5.34
N GLN A 403 1.95 11.12 -4.35
CA GLN A 403 2.53 12.00 -3.35
C GLN A 403 3.45 13.03 -4.00
N ASN A 404 4.10 12.73 -5.13
CA ASN A 404 4.93 13.71 -5.84
C ASN A 404 4.12 14.89 -6.38
N PHE A 405 2.78 14.80 -6.46
CA PHE A 405 1.92 15.82 -7.04
C PHE A 405 0.77 16.23 -6.10
N GLN A 406 1.00 16.20 -4.79
CA GLN A 406 -0.04 16.43 -3.79
C GLN A 406 -0.68 17.83 -3.91
N PHE A 407 0.08 18.83 -4.35
CA PHE A 407 -0.47 20.16 -4.66
C PHE A 407 -1.66 20.14 -5.63
N LEU A 408 -1.78 19.15 -6.53
CA LEU A 408 -2.94 19.00 -7.41
C LEU A 408 -4.18 18.54 -6.63
N ASN A 409 -4.01 17.68 -5.62
CA ASN A 409 -5.10 17.34 -4.70
C ASN A 409 -5.50 18.56 -3.85
N HIS A 410 -4.55 19.37 -3.37
CA HIS A 410 -4.88 20.63 -2.70
C HIS A 410 -5.62 21.61 -3.60
N TYR A 411 -5.29 21.65 -4.90
CA TYR A 411 -6.05 22.42 -5.88
C TYR A 411 -7.49 21.94 -5.98
N LEU A 412 -7.72 20.63 -6.12
CA LEU A 412 -9.06 20.03 -6.17
C LEU A 412 -9.89 20.36 -4.92
N GLU A 413 -9.28 20.31 -3.74
CA GLU A 413 -9.94 20.71 -2.49
C GLU A 413 -10.36 22.18 -2.48
N ASN A 414 -9.50 23.06 -2.98
CA ASN A 414 -9.81 24.48 -3.08
C ASN A 414 -10.98 24.75 -4.04
N GLN A 415 -11.18 23.87 -5.02
CA GLN A 415 -12.35 23.89 -5.92
C GLN A 415 -13.57 23.16 -5.34
N GLN A 416 -13.47 22.60 -4.13
CA GLN A 416 -14.49 21.73 -3.53
C GLN A 416 -14.82 20.50 -4.40
N ASP A 417 -13.86 20.05 -5.20
CA ASP A 417 -13.97 18.81 -5.97
C ASP A 417 -13.76 17.62 -5.03
N GLU A 418 -14.64 16.63 -5.09
CA GLU A 418 -14.58 15.42 -4.26
C GLU A 418 -13.63 14.35 -4.84
N ARG A 419 -13.18 14.50 -6.09
CA ARG A 419 -12.29 13.55 -6.77
C ARG A 419 -10.84 13.74 -6.33
N ARG A 420 -10.05 12.67 -6.25
CA ARG A 420 -8.61 12.68 -5.93
C ARG A 420 -7.80 11.99 -7.01
N LEU A 421 -6.56 12.42 -7.15
CA LEU A 421 -5.59 11.80 -8.05
C LEU A 421 -5.10 10.48 -7.47
N TYR A 422 -5.20 9.44 -8.27
CA TYR A 422 -4.64 8.13 -8.00
C TYR A 422 -3.76 7.69 -9.15
N PHE A 423 -2.68 6.99 -8.83
CA PHE A 423 -1.82 6.40 -9.82
C PHE A 423 -2.19 4.94 -9.99
N THR A 424 -2.30 4.55 -11.25
CA THR A 424 -2.53 3.18 -11.67
C THR A 424 -1.41 2.78 -12.61
N THR A 425 -0.81 1.63 -12.32
CA THR A 425 0.23 1.03 -13.14
C THR A 425 -0.29 -0.28 -13.70
N HIS A 426 0.34 -0.75 -14.78
CA HIS A 426 -0.01 -2.04 -15.32
C HIS A 426 0.36 -3.15 -14.32
N SER A 427 -0.61 -3.76 -13.63
CA SER A 427 -0.32 -4.88 -12.74
C SER A 427 -0.81 -6.18 -13.36
N LEU A 428 0.13 -7.07 -13.62
CA LEU A 428 -0.18 -8.37 -14.18
C LEU A 428 -0.79 -9.25 -13.09
N PHE A 429 -2.05 -9.69 -13.27
CA PHE A 429 -2.73 -10.56 -12.29
C PHE A 429 -1.99 -11.90 -12.14
N THR A 430 -1.44 -12.43 -13.24
CA THR A 430 -0.69 -13.70 -13.25
C THR A 430 0.79 -13.56 -13.58
N THR A 431 1.28 -12.37 -13.93
CA THR A 431 2.64 -12.11 -14.49
C THR A 431 2.88 -12.68 -15.89
N TYR A 432 1.88 -13.35 -16.46
CA TYR A 432 1.91 -14.01 -17.77
C TYR A 432 1.16 -13.23 -18.86
N GLU A 433 0.45 -12.17 -18.50
CA GLU A 433 -0.19 -11.28 -19.46
C GLU A 433 0.87 -10.52 -20.27
N SER A 434 0.49 -10.06 -21.47
CA SER A 434 1.38 -9.25 -22.31
C SER A 434 1.82 -8.02 -21.51
N GLN A 435 3.14 -7.80 -21.41
CA GLN A 435 3.64 -6.54 -20.90
C GLN A 435 3.36 -5.48 -21.97
N GLU A 436 2.35 -4.66 -21.73
CA GLU A 436 2.25 -3.39 -22.41
C GLU A 436 3.39 -2.47 -21.95
N PRO A 437 3.79 -1.46 -22.74
CA PRO A 437 4.74 -0.45 -22.30
C PRO A 437 4.30 0.09 -20.94
N GLU A 438 5.24 0.25 -20.00
CA GLU A 438 4.93 0.80 -18.69
C GLU A 438 4.27 2.17 -18.89
N THR A 439 2.95 2.23 -18.70
CA THR A 439 2.17 3.46 -18.81
C THR A 439 1.60 3.72 -17.45
N ILE A 440 1.99 4.84 -16.87
CA ILE A 440 1.48 5.31 -15.60
C ILE A 440 0.24 6.13 -15.92
N VAL A 441 -0.93 5.69 -15.45
CA VAL A 441 -2.17 6.46 -15.62
C VAL A 441 -2.53 7.11 -14.30
N MET A 442 -2.61 8.45 -14.30
CA MET A 442 -3.16 9.22 -13.19
C MET A 442 -4.66 9.41 -13.42
N THR A 443 -5.50 8.92 -12.53
CA THR A 443 -6.96 8.99 -12.66
C THR A 443 -7.56 9.79 -11.51
N LEU A 444 -8.55 10.62 -11.81
CA LEU A 444 -9.37 11.32 -10.82
C LEU A 444 -10.54 10.42 -10.42
N LEU A 445 -10.54 9.97 -9.18
CA LEU A 445 -11.56 9.08 -8.62
C LEU A 445 -12.18 9.71 -7.38
N LYS A 446 -13.49 9.56 -7.18
CA LYS A 446 -14.12 9.73 -5.86
C LYS A 446 -13.73 8.56 -4.95
N GLU A 447 -13.88 8.69 -3.63
CA GLU A 447 -13.49 7.58 -2.72
C GLU A 447 -14.25 6.28 -3.02
N GLN A 448 -15.55 6.35 -3.33
CA GLN A 448 -16.33 5.17 -3.74
C GLN A 448 -15.81 4.51 -5.03
N GLU A 449 -15.29 5.33 -5.96
CA GLU A 449 -14.67 4.85 -7.21
C GLU A 449 -13.26 4.30 -6.92
N ALA A 450 -12.52 4.88 -5.98
CA ALA A 450 -11.22 4.38 -5.56
C ALA A 450 -11.33 3.03 -4.82
N GLU A 451 -12.29 2.88 -3.90
CA GLU A 451 -12.62 1.60 -3.24
C GLU A 451 -12.93 0.51 -4.27
N PHE A 452 -13.66 0.88 -5.33
CA PHE A 452 -13.95 0.00 -6.45
C PHE A 452 -12.67 -0.45 -7.18
N VAL A 453 -11.78 0.48 -7.52
CA VAL A 453 -10.52 0.18 -8.22
C VAL A 453 -9.57 -0.66 -7.36
N ARG A 454 -9.65 -0.54 -6.03
CA ARG A 454 -8.90 -1.37 -5.07
C ARG A 454 -9.41 -2.82 -4.97
N ASN A 455 -10.46 -3.18 -5.69
CA ASN A 455 -10.99 -4.54 -5.67
C ASN A 455 -9.96 -5.56 -6.22
N VAL A 456 -9.81 -6.70 -5.55
CA VAL A 456 -8.84 -7.78 -5.89
C VAL A 456 -8.99 -8.32 -7.31
N TYR A 457 -10.15 -8.14 -7.95
CA TYR A 457 -10.40 -8.59 -9.31
C TYR A 457 -10.05 -7.56 -10.38
N MET A 458 -9.66 -6.33 -10.02
CA MET A 458 -9.13 -5.35 -10.97
C MET A 458 -7.62 -5.53 -11.12
N ALA A 459 -7.12 -5.63 -12.35
CA ALA A 459 -5.71 -5.95 -12.62
C ALA A 459 -4.76 -4.75 -12.39
N SER A 460 -4.88 -3.99 -11.29
CA SER A 460 -3.94 -2.90 -10.99
C SER A 460 -3.79 -2.71 -9.50
N LYS A 461 -2.58 -2.36 -9.06
CA LYS A 461 -2.39 -1.77 -7.73
C LYS A 461 -2.58 -0.27 -7.85
N LEU A 462 -3.56 0.25 -7.12
CA LEU A 462 -3.75 1.69 -6.94
C LEU A 462 -2.80 2.15 -5.84
N THR A 463 -1.86 3.04 -6.16
CA THR A 463 -1.03 3.68 -5.13
C THR A 463 -1.94 4.61 -4.34
N ILE A 464 -2.14 4.32 -3.06
CA ILE A 464 -2.99 5.10 -2.15
C ILE A 464 -2.49 6.54 -2.14
N CYS A 465 -3.41 7.51 -2.17
CA CYS A 465 -3.09 8.92 -1.92
C CYS A 465 -2.96 9.13 -0.41
N TYR A 466 -1.86 9.76 0.01
CA TYR A 466 -1.47 9.90 1.41
C TYR A 466 -1.61 11.37 1.86
N ASN A 467 -1.73 11.59 3.17
CA ASN A 467 -1.93 12.92 3.77
C ASN A 467 -0.65 13.78 3.86
N GLY A 468 0.46 13.39 3.23
CA GLY A 468 1.71 14.15 3.30
C GLY A 468 2.52 14.15 2.00
N SER A 469 3.55 15.01 1.97
CA SER A 469 4.50 15.03 0.86
C SER A 469 5.52 13.87 1.01
N PRO A 470 6.10 13.38 -0.10
CA PRO A 470 7.10 12.30 -0.08
C PRO A 470 8.30 12.61 0.83
N GLY A 471 8.58 13.89 1.03
CA GLY A 471 9.67 14.40 1.87
C GLY A 471 9.48 14.19 3.38
N ASP A 472 8.29 13.80 3.85
CA ASP A 472 7.95 13.78 5.27
C ASP A 472 7.67 12.32 5.70
N TYR A 473 8.56 11.73 6.50
CA TYR A 473 8.40 10.35 7.01
C TYR A 473 7.69 10.33 8.38
N SER A 474 6.98 11.41 8.75
CA SER A 474 6.04 11.36 9.88
C SER A 474 4.97 10.31 9.64
N TYR A 475 4.68 9.47 10.65
CA TYR A 475 3.75 8.33 10.53
C TYR A 475 2.37 8.76 9.99
N ASN A 476 1.95 10.01 10.22
CA ASN A 476 0.68 10.57 9.76
C ASN A 476 0.69 11.05 8.30
N THR A 477 1.84 11.09 7.63
CA THR A 477 1.87 11.18 6.16
C THR A 477 1.33 9.90 5.53
N TRP A 478 1.52 8.74 6.16
CA TRP A 478 1.04 7.44 5.66
C TRP A 478 -0.43 7.15 6.02
N GLU A 479 -1.12 8.11 6.64
CA GLU A 479 -2.56 7.99 6.83
C GLU A 479 -3.30 8.19 5.51
N PRO A 480 -4.34 7.36 5.24
CA PRO A 480 -5.21 7.55 4.10
C PRO A 480 -5.73 8.98 4.05
N TYR A 481 -5.78 9.54 2.86
CA TYR A 481 -6.18 10.93 2.65
C TYR A 481 -7.60 11.20 3.18
N ASP A 482 -7.74 11.90 4.32
CA ASP A 482 -9.03 12.24 4.94
C ASP A 482 -9.33 13.75 4.85
N LEU A 483 -10.41 14.07 4.15
CA LEU A 483 -10.89 15.42 3.92
C LEU A 483 -11.62 16.04 5.11
N LYS A 484 -12.09 15.23 6.06
CA LYS A 484 -13.02 15.68 7.10
C LYS A 484 -12.33 16.33 8.30
N VAL A 485 -11.03 16.08 8.46
CA VAL A 485 -10.31 16.42 9.70
C VAL A 485 -9.39 17.62 9.53
N ARG A 486 -8.95 17.95 8.30
CA ARG A 486 -7.95 18.99 8.06
C ARG A 486 -8.50 20.38 7.76
N PHE A 487 -7.69 21.40 8.03
CA PHE A 487 -7.98 22.79 7.67
C PHE A 487 -7.99 22.97 6.15
N THR A 488 -9.03 23.65 5.67
CA THR A 488 -9.13 24.16 4.31
C THR A 488 -8.14 25.29 4.06
N TYR A 489 -7.88 25.62 2.79
CA TYR A 489 -7.03 26.77 2.44
C TYR A 489 -7.52 28.09 3.08
N ALA A 490 -8.83 28.29 3.17
CA ALA A 490 -9.41 29.47 3.81
C ALA A 490 -9.07 29.51 5.31
N GLN A 491 -9.22 28.37 6.01
CA GLN A 491 -8.88 28.26 7.43
C GLN A 491 -7.38 28.43 7.70
N VAL A 492 -6.51 27.85 6.86
CA VAL A 492 -5.06 28.06 6.95
C VAL A 492 -4.71 29.53 6.74
N THR A 493 -5.28 30.17 5.71
CA THR A 493 -5.06 31.59 5.43
C THR A 493 -5.48 32.45 6.61
N GLU A 494 -6.67 32.21 7.15
CA GLU A 494 -7.23 32.93 8.30
C GLU A 494 -6.38 32.76 9.56
N ALA A 495 -5.88 31.56 9.81
CA ALA A 495 -4.98 31.29 10.93
C ALA A 495 -3.65 32.02 10.76
N ILE A 496 -3.00 31.97 9.59
CA ILE A 496 -1.77 32.72 9.31
C ILE A 496 -2.01 34.22 9.46
N ASP A 497 -3.14 34.75 8.98
CA ASP A 497 -3.48 36.16 9.13
C ASP A 497 -3.65 36.60 10.57
N LEU A 498 -4.28 35.76 11.39
CA LEU A 498 -4.34 36.01 12.83
C LEU A 498 -2.94 36.03 13.43
N LEU A 499 -2.15 34.97 13.22
CA LEU A 499 -0.82 34.85 13.81
C LEU A 499 0.13 35.97 13.37
N TRP A 500 -0.02 36.47 12.15
CA TRP A 500 0.72 37.62 11.67
C TRP A 500 0.24 38.93 12.29
N ARG A 501 -1.08 39.17 12.33
CA ARG A 501 -1.65 40.39 12.92
C ARG A 501 -1.32 40.53 14.41
N GLU A 502 -1.38 39.42 15.15
CA GLU A 502 -1.03 39.37 16.57
C GLU A 502 0.50 39.30 16.81
N GLN A 503 1.32 39.39 15.75
CA GLN A 503 2.79 39.37 15.81
C GLN A 503 3.37 38.09 16.45
N VAL A 504 2.65 36.97 16.36
CA VAL A 504 3.18 35.63 16.70
C VAL A 504 4.19 35.21 15.63
N LEU A 505 3.86 35.51 14.36
CA LEU A 505 4.81 35.45 13.25
C LEU A 505 5.53 36.80 13.17
N LYS A 506 6.86 36.78 12.97
CA LYS A 506 7.67 38.00 12.76
C LYS A 506 7.12 38.81 11.59
N ASN A 507 7.46 40.11 11.51
CA ASN A 507 7.03 41.01 10.43
C ASN A 507 7.37 40.46 9.03
N THR A 508 6.46 39.66 8.49
CA THR A 508 6.59 39.02 7.19
C THR A 508 6.11 39.97 6.10
N SER A 509 6.86 40.06 5.01
CA SER A 509 6.39 40.67 3.76
C SER A 509 5.21 39.88 3.17
N GLN A 510 4.44 40.50 2.27
CA GLN A 510 3.32 39.84 1.59
C GLN A 510 3.75 38.56 0.84
N ASN A 511 4.96 38.55 0.28
CA ASN A 511 5.52 37.39 -0.39
C ASN A 511 5.83 36.25 0.59
N GLU A 512 6.40 36.57 1.75
CA GLU A 512 6.68 35.56 2.79
C GLU A 512 5.39 35.03 3.41
N ARG A 513 4.39 35.87 3.63
CA ARG A 513 3.04 35.45 4.04
C ARG A 513 2.47 34.40 3.08
N THR A 514 2.55 34.66 1.78
CA THR A 514 2.02 33.73 0.76
C THR A 514 2.77 32.39 0.78
N ARG A 515 4.09 32.42 1.01
CA ARG A 515 4.92 31.21 1.18
C ARG A 515 4.60 30.45 2.47
N LEU A 516 4.30 31.15 3.58
CA LEU A 516 3.88 30.53 4.83
C LEU A 516 2.55 29.79 4.68
N ILE A 517 1.58 30.39 3.98
CA ILE A 517 0.30 29.73 3.67
C ILE A 517 0.53 28.45 2.85
N ALA A 518 1.33 28.54 1.78
CA ALA A 518 1.65 27.39 0.94
C ALA A 518 2.37 26.27 1.74
N THR A 519 3.29 26.65 2.64
CA THR A 519 4.03 25.72 3.50
C THR A 519 3.15 25.06 4.55
N ALA A 520 2.29 25.82 5.21
CA ALA A 520 1.32 25.26 6.14
C ALA A 520 0.35 24.33 5.42
N ARG A 521 -0.09 24.69 4.20
CA ARG A 521 -1.01 23.86 3.42
C ARG A 521 -0.42 22.50 3.03
N GLU A 522 0.85 22.47 2.63
CA GLU A 522 1.57 21.23 2.34
C GLU A 522 1.48 20.22 3.50
N LYS A 523 1.63 20.70 4.74
CA LYS A 523 1.63 19.89 5.96
C LYS A 523 0.25 19.43 6.44
N ASN A 524 -0.84 19.82 5.76
CA ASN A 524 -2.22 19.41 6.05
C ASN A 524 -2.64 19.53 7.54
N PRO A 525 -2.48 20.71 8.19
CA PRO A 525 -2.80 20.89 9.60
C PRO A 525 -4.28 20.62 9.88
N VAL A 526 -4.58 19.98 11.00
CA VAL A 526 -5.96 19.74 11.49
C VAL A 526 -6.46 20.80 12.46
N SER A 527 -5.56 21.60 13.03
CA SER A 527 -5.89 22.64 14.00
C SER A 527 -4.88 23.80 13.96
N VAL A 528 -5.22 24.90 14.64
CA VAL A 528 -4.25 26.00 14.90
C VAL A 528 -3.10 25.50 15.77
N SER A 529 -3.35 24.59 16.71
CA SER A 529 -2.29 23.98 17.54
C SER A 529 -1.27 23.22 16.68
N SER A 530 -1.72 22.53 15.63
CA SER A 530 -0.84 21.88 14.62
C SER A 530 0.02 22.89 13.84
N MET A 531 -0.41 24.14 13.72
CA MET A 531 0.39 25.20 13.10
C MET A 531 1.34 25.86 14.08
N LEU A 532 0.94 26.00 15.35
CA LEU A 532 1.74 26.60 16.41
C LEU A 532 2.94 25.73 16.80
N ILE A 533 2.79 24.41 16.81
CA ILE A 533 3.87 23.47 17.18
C ILE A 533 5.08 23.51 16.21
N GLU A 534 4.84 23.98 14.99
CA GLU A 534 5.86 24.16 13.95
C GLU A 534 6.69 25.43 14.14
N LEU A 535 6.28 26.32 15.04
CA LEU A 535 6.99 27.57 15.28
C LEU A 535 8.25 27.31 16.15
N PRO A 536 9.33 28.10 15.97
CA PRO A 536 10.58 27.90 16.72
C PRO A 536 10.44 28.02 18.25
N ASN A 537 9.44 28.76 18.71
CA ASN A 537 9.09 28.96 20.12
C ASN A 537 8.20 27.85 20.71
N ALA A 538 7.91 26.80 19.95
CA ALA A 538 7.30 25.57 20.46
C ALA A 538 8.36 24.54 20.85
N PHE A 539 8.11 23.82 21.95
CA PHE A 539 9.01 22.86 22.60
C PHE A 539 8.22 21.74 23.31
N ASN A 540 8.89 20.74 23.88
CA ASN A 540 8.25 19.57 24.49
C ASN A 540 8.82 19.25 25.88
N SER A 541 8.19 18.31 26.58
CA SER A 541 8.66 17.80 27.88
C SER A 541 9.67 16.65 27.82
N ASP A 542 9.84 15.92 26.71
CA ASP A 542 10.71 14.72 26.69
C ASP A 542 12.20 14.99 26.56
N VAL A 543 12.63 16.10 25.94
CA VAL A 543 14.05 16.49 25.93
C VAL A 543 14.58 16.61 27.37
N SER A 544 13.67 16.88 28.31
CA SER A 544 13.94 17.08 29.71
C SER A 544 12.89 16.39 30.58
N ARG A 545 13.01 15.07 30.77
CA ARG A 545 12.15 14.26 31.67
C ARG A 545 12.17 14.69 33.16
N THR A 546 12.76 15.84 33.48
CA THR A 546 12.92 16.42 34.82
C THR A 546 12.46 17.88 34.83
N VAL A 547 12.01 18.37 35.99
CA VAL A 547 11.63 19.77 36.18
C VAL A 547 12.79 20.72 35.81
N GLU A 548 14.02 20.37 36.19
CA GLU A 548 15.22 21.15 35.88
C GLU A 548 15.41 21.37 34.37
N GLY A 549 15.35 20.28 33.59
CA GLY A 549 15.56 20.41 32.16
C GLY A 549 14.41 21.17 31.49
N PHE A 550 13.18 21.07 32.02
CA PHE A 550 12.06 21.85 31.49
C PHE A 550 12.26 23.36 31.73
N LEU A 551 12.75 23.75 32.90
CA LEU A 551 13.13 25.13 33.20
C LEU A 551 14.25 25.62 32.27
N TYR A 552 15.21 24.74 31.94
CA TYR A 552 16.27 25.02 30.98
C TYR A 552 15.71 25.27 29.57
N GLU A 553 14.81 24.43 29.06
CA GLU A 553 14.13 24.64 27.77
C GLU A 553 13.35 25.95 27.75
N VAL A 554 12.65 26.29 28.83
CA VAL A 554 11.95 27.58 28.97
C VAL A 554 12.94 28.75 28.87
N ASN A 555 14.09 28.70 29.53
CA ASN A 555 15.13 29.73 29.38
C ASN A 555 15.64 29.83 27.93
N LEU A 556 15.91 28.70 27.28
CA LEU A 556 16.34 28.69 25.88
C LEU A 556 15.32 29.39 24.97
N LYS A 557 14.03 29.15 25.17
CA LYS A 557 12.97 29.82 24.39
C LYS A 557 12.84 31.30 24.70
N ILE A 558 13.03 31.71 25.96
CA ILE A 558 13.08 33.15 26.30
C ILE A 558 14.27 33.82 25.60
N GLN A 559 15.45 33.20 25.64
CA GLN A 559 16.67 33.70 24.99
C GLN A 559 16.49 33.84 23.48
N GLU A 560 15.94 32.82 22.82
CA GLU A 560 15.64 32.84 21.38
C GLU A 560 14.65 33.97 21.02
N LEU A 561 13.64 34.19 21.86
CA LEU A 561 12.60 35.21 21.64
C LEU A 561 13.07 36.64 21.93
N GLN A 562 13.94 36.83 22.93
CA GLN A 562 14.48 38.14 23.32
C GLN A 562 15.75 38.52 22.57
N GLY A 563 16.48 37.54 22.01
CA GLY A 563 17.76 37.76 21.35
C GLY A 563 18.90 38.06 22.33
N ASP A 564 18.78 37.63 23.59
CA ASP A 564 19.85 37.71 24.58
C ASP A 564 20.21 36.32 25.13
N GLN A 565 21.24 36.25 25.97
CA GLN A 565 21.73 34.99 26.57
C GLN A 565 21.41 34.96 28.08
N LYS A 566 20.37 35.66 28.52
CA LYS A 566 20.05 35.78 29.93
C LYS A 566 19.15 34.63 30.37
N ASP A 567 19.68 33.79 31.25
CA ASP A 567 18.86 32.84 32.01
C ASP A 567 18.05 33.57 33.09
N TYR A 568 16.74 33.31 33.12
CA TYR A 568 15.82 33.88 34.10
C TYR A 568 15.43 32.89 35.19
N LEU A 569 15.28 31.62 34.86
CA LEU A 569 14.92 30.53 35.78
C LEU A 569 16.19 29.79 36.20
N LYS A 570 16.64 29.94 37.45
CA LYS A 570 17.94 29.47 37.97
C LYS A 570 17.81 28.73 39.29
N ASP A 571 18.94 28.26 39.82
CA ASP A 571 19.07 27.72 41.18
C ASP A 571 18.05 26.61 41.50
N TYR A 572 17.83 25.72 40.53
CA TYR A 572 16.92 24.60 40.73
C TYR A 572 17.43 23.69 41.85
N ALA A 573 16.54 23.34 42.78
CA ALA A 573 16.81 22.36 43.83
C ALA A 573 15.51 21.62 44.20
N HIS A 574 15.63 20.35 44.59
CA HIS A 574 14.55 19.58 45.19
C HIS A 574 14.96 19.03 46.57
N SER A 575 14.01 18.93 47.49
CA SER A 575 14.25 18.43 48.85
C SER A 575 12.98 17.82 49.44
N TYR A 576 13.13 16.89 50.39
CA TYR A 576 12.01 16.38 51.17
C TYR A 576 11.88 17.16 52.49
N GLN A 577 10.68 17.63 52.79
CA GLN A 577 10.32 18.27 54.06
C GLN A 577 9.26 17.41 54.75
N LYS A 578 9.38 17.20 56.07
CA LYS A 578 8.30 16.59 56.84
C LYS A 578 7.17 17.59 57.02
N ASP A 579 5.96 17.19 56.66
CA ASP A 579 4.78 17.96 57.02
C ASP A 579 4.60 17.95 58.55
N ALA A 580 4.30 19.11 59.11
CA ALA A 580 4.13 19.26 60.56
C ALA A 580 2.80 18.68 61.05
N ALA A 581 1.83 18.47 60.14
CA ALA A 581 0.47 18.04 60.46
C ALA A 581 0.20 16.56 60.15
N SER A 582 0.97 15.96 59.26
CA SER A 582 0.90 14.55 58.89
C SER A 582 2.34 14.05 58.80
N ASP A 583 2.70 12.89 59.35
CA ASP A 583 4.08 12.34 59.27
C ASP A 583 4.53 12.00 57.81
N GLN A 584 3.88 12.58 56.79
CA GLN A 584 4.20 12.46 55.38
C GLN A 584 5.37 13.36 54.97
N GLU A 585 6.25 12.81 54.14
CA GLU A 585 7.32 13.58 53.49
C GLU A 585 6.74 14.26 52.24
N ILE A 586 6.81 15.59 52.21
CA ILE A 586 6.45 16.43 51.07
C ILE A 586 7.70 16.73 50.28
N LEU A 587 7.65 16.51 48.97
CA LEU A 587 8.68 16.93 48.04
C LEU A 587 8.50 18.42 47.70
N VAL A 588 9.57 19.18 47.84
CA VAL A 588 9.61 20.60 47.54
C VAL A 588 10.58 20.85 46.40
N PHE A 589 10.05 21.24 45.24
CA PHE A 589 10.81 21.78 44.13
C PHE A 589 10.99 23.29 44.31
N SER A 590 12.16 23.81 44.02
CA SER A 590 12.42 25.25 44.07
C SER A 590 13.26 25.73 42.91
N PHE A 591 13.01 26.96 42.48
CA PHE A 591 13.79 27.67 41.46
C PHE A 591 13.71 29.18 41.72
N SER A 592 14.73 29.92 41.30
CA SER A 592 14.79 31.38 41.37
C SER A 592 14.37 32.01 40.05
N CYS A 593 13.59 33.09 40.09
CA CYS A 593 13.37 33.98 38.95
C CYS A 593 13.74 35.41 39.33
N ASN A 594 14.70 36.03 38.65
CA ASN A 594 15.22 37.38 39.00
C ASN A 594 15.49 37.55 40.51
N GLN A 595 16.19 36.59 41.14
CA GLN A 595 16.53 36.54 42.58
C GLN A 595 15.38 36.24 43.55
N GLN A 596 14.14 36.09 43.07
CA GLN A 596 13.01 35.66 43.89
C GLN A 596 12.90 34.13 43.86
N LYS A 597 12.92 33.50 45.04
CA LYS A 597 12.75 32.05 45.17
C LYS A 597 11.28 31.66 45.04
N ASN A 598 10.98 30.68 44.20
CA ASN A 598 9.68 30.07 44.02
C ASN A 598 9.74 28.61 44.48
N GLU A 599 8.71 28.15 45.17
CA GLU A 599 8.62 26.78 45.70
C GLU A 599 7.30 26.12 45.30
N ILE A 600 7.37 24.86 44.88
CA ILE A 600 6.22 24.00 44.58
C ILE A 600 6.30 22.80 45.52
N LYS A 601 5.25 22.61 46.31
CA LYS A 601 5.16 21.54 47.32
C LYS A 601 4.18 20.48 46.83
N VAL A 602 4.63 19.23 46.71
CA VAL A 602 3.86 18.10 46.18
C VAL A 602 4.24 16.81 46.92
N GLU A 603 3.40 15.79 46.87
CA GLU A 603 3.67 14.49 47.51
C GLU A 603 4.66 13.64 46.69
N ASN A 604 4.73 13.83 45.38
CA ASN A 604 5.63 13.12 44.47
C ASN A 604 5.89 13.90 43.17
N ASP A 605 6.90 13.48 42.41
CA ASP A 605 7.31 14.10 41.13
C ASP A 605 6.16 14.25 40.12
N ALA A 606 5.24 13.29 40.05
CA ALA A 606 4.17 13.31 39.04
C ALA A 606 3.17 14.44 39.30
N GLN A 607 2.92 14.78 40.57
CA GLN A 607 1.98 15.84 40.95
C GLN A 607 2.42 17.24 40.51
N VAL A 608 3.72 17.48 40.29
CA VAL A 608 4.19 18.78 39.78
C VAL A 608 3.66 19.08 38.37
N TRP A 609 3.32 18.04 37.61
CA TRP A 609 2.78 18.13 36.26
C TRP A 609 1.25 18.08 36.20
N LYS A 610 0.58 17.65 37.29
CA LYS A 610 -0.88 17.57 37.35
C LYS A 610 -1.48 18.99 37.36
N ASP A 611 -2.61 19.16 36.68
CA ASP A 611 -3.38 20.42 36.60
C ASP A 611 -2.54 21.64 36.20
N ASN A 612 -1.50 21.43 35.38
CA ASN A 612 -0.55 22.46 34.94
C ASN A 612 0.14 23.21 36.11
N LEU A 613 0.32 22.59 37.28
CA LEU A 613 0.89 23.24 38.47
C LEU A 613 2.27 23.86 38.20
N LEU A 614 3.18 23.11 37.56
CA LEU A 614 4.50 23.63 37.17
C LEU A 614 4.39 24.83 36.21
N ILE A 615 3.56 24.70 35.17
CA ILE A 615 3.36 25.75 34.16
C ILE A 615 2.81 27.03 34.80
N ASN A 616 1.81 26.90 35.67
CA ASN A 616 1.22 28.02 36.40
C ASN A 616 2.24 28.70 37.31
N SER A 617 3.11 27.92 37.96
CA SER A 617 4.17 28.44 38.83
C SER A 617 5.24 29.19 38.04
N ILE A 618 5.65 28.66 36.88
CA ILE A 618 6.58 29.32 35.95
C ILE A 618 5.95 30.63 35.45
N ASN A 619 4.72 30.59 34.93
CA ASN A 619 4.04 31.77 34.38
C ASN A 619 3.86 32.88 35.43
N LYS A 620 3.55 32.51 36.68
CA LYS A 620 3.50 33.46 37.80
C LYS A 620 4.87 34.10 38.05
N ALA A 621 5.93 33.31 38.12
CA ALA A 621 7.29 33.81 38.33
C ALA A 621 7.75 34.74 37.19
N LEU A 622 7.47 34.38 35.94
CA LEU A 622 7.78 35.21 34.77
C LEU A 622 7.01 36.55 34.81
N LEU A 623 5.73 36.52 35.16
CA LEU A 623 4.89 37.71 35.30
C LEU A 623 5.42 38.66 36.39
N GLU A 624 5.72 38.14 37.58
CA GLU A 624 6.28 38.90 38.70
C GLU A 624 7.65 39.50 38.33
N ALA A 625 8.46 38.75 37.58
CA ALA A 625 9.74 39.19 37.04
C ALA A 625 9.63 40.17 35.85
N LYS A 626 8.41 40.52 35.42
CA LYS A 626 8.11 41.38 34.26
C LYS A 626 8.69 40.85 32.94
N ILE A 627 8.78 39.54 32.81
CA ILE A 627 9.14 38.87 31.55
C ILE A 627 7.85 38.73 30.74
N PRO A 628 7.80 39.20 29.49
CA PRO A 628 6.53 39.40 28.79
C PRO A 628 6.00 38.12 28.11
N TYR A 629 6.47 36.95 28.52
CA TYR A 629 6.15 35.65 27.92
C TYR A 629 5.55 34.71 28.95
N ALA A 630 4.69 33.81 28.48
CA ALA A 630 4.11 32.72 29.25
C ALA A 630 4.14 31.43 28.43
N VAL A 631 4.18 30.30 29.12
CA VAL A 631 4.12 28.95 28.57
C VAL A 631 2.67 28.49 28.50
N TYR A 632 2.27 27.99 27.33
CA TYR A 632 0.94 27.46 27.06
C TYR A 632 1.04 26.02 26.57
N PRO A 633 0.27 25.07 27.11
CA PRO A 633 0.26 23.70 26.61
C PRO A 633 -0.46 23.63 25.24
N LEU A 634 -0.05 22.71 24.38
CA LEU A 634 -0.69 22.39 23.11
C LEU A 634 -1.24 20.96 23.19
N SER A 635 -2.47 20.74 22.71
CA SER A 635 -3.14 19.42 22.72
C SER A 635 -2.28 18.31 22.08
N ASP A 636 -2.35 17.09 22.63
CA ASP A 636 -1.55 15.92 22.22
C ASP A 636 -1.75 15.54 20.75
N ALA A 637 -2.91 15.86 20.15
CA ALA A 637 -3.16 15.69 18.71
C ALA A 637 -2.20 16.49 17.81
N SER A 638 -1.38 17.39 18.39
CA SER A 638 -0.33 18.13 17.68
C SER A 638 1.02 17.38 17.59
N SER A 639 1.28 16.40 18.45
CA SER A 639 2.57 15.67 18.54
C SER A 639 2.95 14.94 17.24
N GLU A 640 1.93 14.58 16.47
CA GLU A 640 2.02 13.99 15.14
C GLU A 640 2.77 14.87 14.12
N TYR A 641 2.70 16.20 14.23
CA TYR A 641 3.21 17.12 13.20
C TYR A 641 4.73 17.39 13.27
N ARG A 642 5.38 17.05 14.41
CA ARG A 642 6.81 17.29 14.62
C ARG A 642 7.47 16.10 15.32
N GLN A 643 8.08 15.20 14.53
CA GLN A 643 8.71 13.95 15.02
C GLN A 643 9.85 14.14 16.03
N GLY A 644 10.47 15.33 16.06
CA GLY A 644 11.50 15.66 17.05
C GLY A 644 10.94 16.02 18.42
N LEU A 645 9.60 16.11 18.55
CA LEU A 645 8.93 16.36 19.81
C LEU A 645 8.29 15.08 20.34
N HIS A 646 8.70 14.69 21.55
CA HIS A 646 8.10 13.58 22.28
C HIS A 646 7.55 14.13 23.63
N GLY A 647 6.51 13.52 24.19
CA GLY A 647 5.86 14.01 25.41
C GLY A 647 4.86 15.16 25.16
N LYS A 648 4.51 15.91 26.22
CA LYS A 648 3.55 17.02 26.14
C LYS A 648 4.18 18.22 25.42
N ASN A 649 3.39 18.87 24.56
CA ASN A 649 3.85 19.99 23.75
C ASN A 649 3.47 21.33 24.37
N TYR A 650 4.35 22.31 24.21
CA TYR A 650 4.18 23.66 24.75
C TYR A 650 4.60 24.70 23.73
N ILE A 651 4.07 25.91 23.87
CA ILE A 651 4.52 27.08 23.12
C ILE A 651 4.66 28.27 24.06
N MET A 652 5.65 29.10 23.80
CA MET A 652 5.87 30.35 24.52
C MET A 652 5.34 31.55 23.74
N LEU A 653 4.41 32.31 24.32
CA LEU A 653 3.74 33.45 23.67
C LEU A 653 3.62 34.63 24.62
N TYR A 654 3.40 35.83 24.07
CA TYR A 654 2.90 36.94 24.89
C TYR A 654 1.48 36.64 25.37
N PRO A 655 1.09 37.00 26.61
CA PRO A 655 -0.27 36.76 27.10
C PRO A 655 -1.38 37.36 26.24
N ALA A 656 -1.15 38.53 25.64
CA ALA A 656 -2.09 39.15 24.71
C ALA A 656 -2.27 38.34 23.41
N GLN A 657 -1.21 37.71 22.91
CA GLN A 657 -1.27 36.84 21.72
C GLN A 657 -2.09 35.59 22.00
N ALA A 658 -1.81 34.93 23.14
CA ALA A 658 -2.57 33.77 23.56
C ALA A 658 -4.06 34.10 23.74
N ALA A 659 -4.38 35.23 24.37
CA ALA A 659 -5.76 35.70 24.54
C ALA A 659 -6.47 35.96 23.19
N ALA A 660 -5.77 36.53 22.20
CA ALA A 660 -6.32 36.76 20.86
C ALA A 660 -6.60 35.45 20.12
N ILE A 661 -5.71 34.45 20.24
CA ILE A 661 -5.91 33.12 19.67
C ILE A 661 -7.11 32.43 20.33
N VAL A 662 -7.18 32.45 21.67
CA VAL A 662 -8.30 31.88 22.43
C VAL A 662 -9.62 32.56 22.07
N GLY A 663 -9.62 33.88 21.91
CA GLY A 663 -10.80 34.65 21.52
C GLY A 663 -11.37 34.24 20.17
N LYS A 664 -10.58 33.64 19.27
CA LYS A 664 -11.02 33.21 17.94
C LYS A 664 -11.28 31.71 17.83
N TYR A 665 -10.39 30.89 18.37
CA TYR A 665 -10.41 29.44 18.18
C TYR A 665 -10.88 28.65 19.41
N GLY A 666 -11.33 29.35 20.46
CA GLY A 666 -11.68 28.72 21.73
C GLY A 666 -10.45 28.36 22.55
N ASP A 667 -10.65 27.62 23.63
CA ASP A 667 -9.58 27.33 24.59
C ASP A 667 -8.64 26.21 24.10
N ILE A 668 -7.84 26.52 23.08
CA ILE A 668 -6.91 25.58 22.42
C ILE A 668 -5.70 25.21 23.30
N PHE A 669 -5.50 25.93 24.41
CA PHE A 669 -4.41 25.73 25.36
C PHE A 669 -4.88 24.98 26.61
N ARG A 670 -5.96 24.19 26.51
CA ARG A 670 -6.36 23.25 27.56
C ARG A 670 -5.63 21.94 27.42
N ASP A 671 -5.27 21.37 28.56
CA ASP A 671 -4.75 20.01 28.64
C ASP A 671 -5.95 19.04 28.64
N GLU A 672 -6.10 18.23 27.60
CA GLU A 672 -7.24 17.30 27.46
C GLU A 672 -7.21 16.17 28.51
N THR A 673 -6.11 15.99 29.23
CA THR A 673 -6.01 14.99 30.31
C THR A 673 -6.83 15.33 31.56
N THR A 674 -7.41 16.54 31.67
CA THR A 674 -8.19 16.95 32.85
C THR A 674 -9.68 16.56 32.81
N GLU A 675 -10.20 16.02 31.69
CA GLU A 675 -11.63 15.62 31.56
C GLU A 675 -11.89 14.10 31.55
N ARG A 676 -10.85 13.26 31.72
CA ARG A 676 -11.00 11.78 31.74
C ARG A 676 -10.81 11.11 33.11
N GLU A 677 -10.96 11.85 34.22
CA GLU A 677 -11.11 11.27 35.57
C GLU A 677 -12.56 11.27 36.05
#